data_AF-A0A533UFC0-F1
#
_entry.id   AF-A0A533UFC0-F1
#
_cell.length_a   1.000
_cell.length_b   1.000
_cell.length_c   1.000
_cell.angle_alpha   90.00
_cell.angle_beta   90.00
_cell.angle_gamma   90.00
#
_symmetry.space_group_name_H-M   'P 1'
#
loop_
_entity.id
_entity.type
_entity.pdbx_description
1 polymer ?
#
loop_
_entity_poly.entity_id
_entity_poly.type
_entity_poly.pdbx_seq_one_letter_code
_entity_poly.pdbx_strand_id
1 'polypeptide(L)'
;MISGNVINFSLQFYNIYYVNAEDNQAPKADDQKVSVDANDNVKITLKGNDDDKGDEIKFDIIADPSNGKLDNFDKSEGTVTYVPEKDYSGDDKFKFKVNDDKGAESDTATVDISVKETSQLNGKEETGPGNSVDKSSNQTSIEQTAEASSVEEPNQAPKAFDQIVFVDQNGQIDIKLVAEDEDNDQLQFDITSDPLQGSLDNFYKEKGTVTYVPQKDYSGEDKFSFKVIDDKGAESNVGTVDVTVEVVNQPQNANEKVVNQSLGEEATQSTSSTTNQAPKADDQSIFVDSNSKAEVSLAGNDADNDPIQFAIVSEPSDATLHNFDMSKGTVTYVPEKDYTGNDSFTFDVADDKGEKSNVATVNVDVKEVNDTNQAPEAFNQSTNESNSNNYRYLTWSEGDEEDRFILFARSMDGGNTFSSPISLTGNVHSTVFNPKVSSSGNNVYVVWQGQSKSGNQDIFLRKSSDYGSTFGDIENLSNDPGGSGNPEVAVVGNSTHVSWEGTTPGNNFIFYTKSNDGSDFESPQKLSTNNGISYKPEIKVKHNDGADSFTYKVTDDNGAESNIATVNVNIGTVNQFPDKVDGKSVSIDSSDKTDIKLKGIDDDKDPIRYEIVSAPSDGSLKDFDPNTGTVTYVPNENDRVDVSWHNYVNGHDKILTENVDNGDKVSNFEQANNDPFKSRR
;
A
#
# COMPACT_ATOMS: atom_id res chain seq x y z
N MET A 1 -32.12 -4.68 -73.71
CA MET A 1 -30.91 -3.91 -73.33
C MET A 1 -31.36 -3.00 -72.22
N ILE A 2 -31.05 -3.25 -70.95
CA ILE A 2 -29.72 -3.24 -70.32
C ILE A 2 -29.66 -4.35 -69.27
N SER A 3 -28.54 -5.08 -69.24
CA SER A 3 -28.19 -6.07 -68.23
C SER A 3 -27.67 -5.40 -66.96
N GLY A 4 -28.05 -5.90 -65.78
CA GLY A 4 -27.45 -5.48 -64.51
C GLY A 4 -27.58 -6.61 -63.48
N ASN A 5 -26.44 -7.01 -62.93
CA ASN A 5 -26.22 -8.20 -62.11
C ASN A 5 -27.11 -8.28 -60.86
N VAL A 6 -27.64 -9.48 -60.58
CA VAL A 6 -28.18 -9.84 -59.27
C VAL A 6 -27.06 -10.56 -58.51
N ILE A 7 -26.52 -9.91 -57.48
CA ILE A 7 -25.61 -10.53 -56.51
C ILE A 7 -26.49 -11.12 -55.40
N ASN A 8 -26.46 -12.44 -55.25
CA ASN A 8 -27.10 -13.13 -54.12
C ASN A 8 -26.25 -12.94 -52.87
N PHE A 9 -26.77 -12.28 -51.84
CA PHE A 9 -26.26 -12.38 -50.47
C PHE A 9 -27.14 -13.38 -49.70
N SER A 10 -26.52 -14.47 -49.25
CA SER A 10 -27.09 -15.35 -48.23
C SER A 10 -26.92 -14.67 -46.88
N LEU A 11 -28.04 -14.29 -46.26
CA LEU A 11 -28.07 -13.90 -44.85
C LEU A 11 -28.06 -15.18 -44.01
N GLN A 12 -26.95 -15.46 -43.34
CA GLN A 12 -26.96 -16.37 -42.19
C GLN A 12 -27.46 -15.60 -40.97
N PHE A 13 -28.58 -16.04 -40.40
CA PHE A 13 -29.05 -15.55 -39.11
C PHE A 13 -28.18 -16.18 -38.01
N TYR A 14 -27.45 -15.34 -37.28
CA TYR A 14 -26.94 -15.72 -35.96
C TYR A 14 -28.04 -15.42 -34.94
N ASN A 15 -28.42 -16.44 -34.16
CA ASN A 15 -29.25 -16.24 -32.98
C ASN A 15 -28.42 -15.47 -31.95
N ILE A 16 -28.77 -14.21 -31.71
CA ILE A 16 -28.29 -13.44 -30.56
C ILE A 16 -29.12 -13.91 -29.37
N TYR A 17 -28.49 -14.62 -28.45
CA TYR A 17 -29.04 -14.80 -27.10
C TYR A 17 -28.89 -13.45 -26.39
N TYR A 18 -30.02 -12.82 -26.05
CA TYR A 18 -30.02 -11.80 -25.01
C TYR A 18 -29.74 -12.52 -23.70
N VAL A 19 -28.53 -12.35 -23.17
CA VAL A 19 -28.29 -12.52 -21.74
C VAL A 19 -28.81 -11.23 -21.13
N ASN A 20 -29.82 -11.33 -20.26
CA ASN A 20 -30.15 -10.20 -19.41
C ASN A 20 -28.88 -9.91 -18.60
N ALA A 21 -28.30 -8.72 -18.75
CA ALA A 21 -27.44 -8.20 -17.69
C ALA A 21 -28.32 -8.14 -16.45
N GLU A 22 -27.89 -8.75 -15.35
CA GLU A 22 -28.54 -8.49 -14.07
C GLU A 22 -28.34 -7.00 -13.78
N ASP A 23 -29.42 -6.31 -13.38
CA ASP A 23 -29.35 -4.89 -13.07
C ASP A 23 -28.45 -4.73 -11.84
N ASN A 24 -27.38 -3.96 -11.96
CA ASN A 24 -26.44 -3.69 -10.87
C ASN A 24 -27.15 -2.99 -9.71
N GLN A 25 -27.19 -3.65 -8.56
CA GLN A 25 -27.69 -3.14 -7.29
C GLN A 25 -26.62 -2.26 -6.63
N ALA A 26 -27.04 -1.40 -5.72
CA ALA A 26 -26.09 -0.59 -4.97
C ALA A 26 -25.58 -1.39 -3.76
N PRO A 27 -24.29 -1.26 -3.41
CA PRO A 27 -23.77 -1.85 -2.19
C PRO A 27 -24.41 -1.19 -0.96
N LYS A 28 -24.23 -1.82 0.19
CA LYS A 28 -24.69 -1.34 1.49
C LYS A 28 -23.51 -1.10 2.41
N ALA A 29 -23.46 0.07 3.05
CA ALA A 29 -22.53 0.39 4.11
C ALA A 29 -23.22 0.26 5.47
N ASP A 30 -22.53 -0.25 6.48
CA ASP A 30 -23.09 -0.48 7.80
C ASP A 30 -22.53 0.49 8.85
N ASP A 31 -23.43 1.05 9.67
CA ASP A 31 -23.04 1.87 10.82
C ASP A 31 -22.21 1.05 11.84
N GLN A 32 -21.21 1.67 12.45
CA GLN A 32 -20.31 1.02 13.40
C GLN A 32 -20.15 1.82 14.68
N LYS A 33 -19.79 1.12 15.76
CA LYS A 33 -19.44 1.74 17.04
C LYS A 33 -18.11 1.21 17.54
N VAL A 34 -17.22 2.11 17.92
CA VAL A 34 -15.87 1.79 18.40
C VAL A 34 -15.60 2.55 19.70
N SER A 35 -14.76 2.00 20.56
CA SER A 35 -14.27 2.71 21.74
C SER A 35 -12.76 2.56 21.85
N VAL A 36 -12.11 3.62 22.32
CA VAL A 36 -10.66 3.68 22.51
C VAL A 36 -10.36 4.47 23.76
N ASP A 37 -9.26 4.16 24.45
CA ASP A 37 -8.81 4.95 25.59
C ASP A 37 -8.12 6.23 25.12
N ALA A 38 -8.24 7.30 25.89
CA ALA A 38 -7.66 8.60 25.56
C ALA A 38 -6.14 8.49 25.41
N ASN A 39 -5.63 8.98 24.27
CA ASN A 39 -4.24 8.88 23.80
C ASN A 39 -3.81 7.52 23.20
N ASP A 40 -4.70 6.54 23.10
CA ASP A 40 -4.46 5.30 22.34
C ASP A 40 -5.11 5.38 20.95
N ASN A 41 -4.53 4.65 19.98
CA ASN A 41 -5.06 4.57 18.61
C ASN A 41 -5.90 3.30 18.46
N VAL A 42 -6.90 3.31 17.58
CA VAL A 42 -7.71 2.11 17.28
C VAL A 42 -7.78 1.86 15.78
N LYS A 43 -7.47 0.63 15.36
CA LYS A 43 -7.71 0.17 13.98
C LYS A 43 -9.18 -0.22 13.84
N ILE A 44 -9.83 0.30 12.80
CA ILE A 44 -11.25 0.12 12.48
C ILE A 44 -11.32 -0.49 11.08
N THR A 45 -11.99 -1.62 10.93
CA THR A 45 -12.31 -2.17 9.61
C THR A 45 -13.75 -1.78 9.28
N LEU A 46 -13.93 -1.04 8.20
CA LEU A 46 -15.23 -0.56 7.72
C LEU A 46 -16.07 -1.72 7.20
N LYS A 47 -17.39 -1.68 7.44
CA LYS A 47 -18.31 -2.76 7.07
C LYS A 47 -19.19 -2.36 5.90
N GLY A 48 -19.24 -3.24 4.90
CA GLY A 48 -20.10 -3.09 3.73
C GLY A 48 -20.20 -4.37 2.92
N ASN A 49 -21.27 -4.50 2.14
CA ASN A 49 -21.52 -5.66 1.28
C ASN A 49 -22.19 -5.24 -0.03
N ASP A 50 -22.02 -6.04 -1.07
CA ASP A 50 -22.81 -5.98 -2.30
C ASP A 50 -23.51 -7.34 -2.52
N ASP A 51 -24.78 -7.29 -2.93
CA ASP A 51 -25.57 -8.49 -3.20
C ASP A 51 -25.29 -9.05 -4.61
N ASP A 52 -24.61 -8.29 -5.47
CA ASP A 52 -24.25 -8.69 -6.81
C ASP A 52 -23.02 -9.60 -6.84
N LYS A 53 -23.17 -10.73 -7.53
CA LYS A 53 -22.19 -11.81 -7.46
C LYS A 53 -20.92 -11.48 -8.24
N GLY A 54 -19.84 -11.26 -7.51
CA GLY A 54 -18.50 -11.09 -8.06
C GLY A 54 -18.09 -9.64 -8.28
N ASP A 55 -18.89 -8.69 -7.79
CA ASP A 55 -18.49 -7.29 -7.74
C ASP A 55 -17.56 -7.05 -6.56
N GLU A 56 -16.51 -6.27 -6.82
CA GLU A 56 -15.56 -5.84 -5.80
C GLU A 56 -16.07 -4.54 -5.17
N ILE A 57 -16.03 -4.44 -3.84
CA ILE A 57 -16.42 -3.23 -3.13
C ILE A 57 -15.19 -2.43 -2.67
N LYS A 58 -15.35 -1.11 -2.58
CA LYS A 58 -14.36 -0.16 -2.05
C LYS A 58 -15.02 0.82 -1.10
N PHE A 59 -14.24 1.32 -0.15
CA PHE A 59 -14.71 2.23 0.89
C PHE A 59 -14.20 3.66 0.65
N ASP A 60 -15.04 4.65 0.97
CA ASP A 60 -14.66 6.07 0.96
C ASP A 60 -15.11 6.76 2.24
N ILE A 61 -14.20 7.52 2.86
CA ILE A 61 -14.54 8.45 3.95
C ILE A 61 -15.13 9.71 3.34
N ILE A 62 -16.32 10.09 3.80
CA ILE A 62 -17.04 11.27 3.29
C ILE A 62 -17.15 12.40 4.31
N ALA A 63 -16.87 12.14 5.58
CA ALA A 63 -16.76 13.17 6.61
C ALA A 63 -15.79 12.71 7.72
N ASP A 64 -14.76 13.50 8.00
CA ASP A 64 -13.75 13.24 9.02
C ASP A 64 -14.28 13.42 10.46
N PRO A 65 -13.61 12.80 11.45
CA PRO A 65 -13.87 13.05 12.86
C PRO A 65 -13.54 14.49 13.29
N SER A 66 -14.23 14.99 14.32
CA SER A 66 -14.08 16.37 14.79
C SER A 66 -13.04 16.54 15.91
N ASN A 67 -12.69 15.48 16.64
CA ASN A 67 -11.81 15.48 17.81
C ASN A 67 -10.72 14.39 17.71
N GLY A 68 -10.36 14.03 16.49
CA GLY A 68 -9.32 13.06 16.16
C GLY A 68 -8.99 13.12 14.67
N LYS A 69 -8.10 12.24 14.22
CA LYS A 69 -7.74 12.10 12.80
C LYS A 69 -7.80 10.63 12.37
N LEU A 70 -8.03 10.42 11.08
CA LEU A 70 -7.94 9.11 10.45
C LEU A 70 -6.57 8.97 9.77
N ASP A 71 -5.93 7.82 9.96
CA ASP A 71 -4.59 7.49 9.45
C ASP A 71 -4.61 6.07 8.85
N ASN A 72 -3.67 5.75 7.97
CA ASN A 72 -3.56 4.42 7.32
C ASN A 72 -4.88 3.89 6.71
N PHE A 73 -5.63 4.72 5.97
CA PHE A 73 -6.86 4.28 5.33
C PHE A 73 -6.59 3.47 4.05
N ASP A 74 -6.96 2.19 4.04
CA ASP A 74 -7.00 1.31 2.88
C ASP A 74 -8.42 1.23 2.32
N LYS A 75 -8.63 1.72 1.10
CA LYS A 75 -9.95 1.74 0.45
C LYS A 75 -10.43 0.37 0.00
N SER A 76 -9.52 -0.56 -0.31
CA SER A 76 -9.86 -1.92 -0.75
C SER A 76 -10.20 -2.82 0.42
N GLU A 77 -9.41 -2.75 1.49
CA GLU A 77 -9.64 -3.54 2.69
C GLU A 77 -10.62 -2.88 3.66
N GLY A 78 -10.95 -1.61 3.44
CA GLY A 78 -11.78 -0.81 4.34
C GLY A 78 -11.12 -0.54 5.69
N THR A 79 -9.80 -0.69 5.84
CA THR A 79 -9.15 -0.53 7.14
C THR A 79 -8.70 0.91 7.37
N VAL A 80 -8.97 1.49 8.54
CA VAL A 80 -8.58 2.86 8.91
C VAL A 80 -8.17 2.92 10.38
N THR A 81 -7.16 3.70 10.73
CA THR A 81 -6.74 3.93 12.12
C THR A 81 -7.28 5.25 12.62
N TYR A 82 -8.08 5.25 13.69
CA TYR A 82 -8.46 6.48 14.38
C TYR A 82 -7.44 6.83 15.46
N VAL A 83 -7.01 8.10 15.45
CA VAL A 83 -6.09 8.69 16.42
C VAL A 83 -6.81 9.86 17.11
N PRO A 84 -7.19 9.73 18.39
CA PRO A 84 -7.85 10.82 19.12
C PRO A 84 -6.92 12.02 19.30
N GLU A 85 -7.48 13.23 19.39
CA GLU A 85 -6.71 14.41 19.80
C GLU A 85 -6.13 14.18 21.20
N LYS A 86 -4.93 14.74 21.44
CA LYS A 86 -4.21 14.55 22.70
C LYS A 86 -5.08 14.95 23.89
N ASP A 87 -5.17 14.06 24.87
CA ASP A 87 -5.94 14.23 26.11
C ASP A 87 -7.46 14.44 25.91
N TYR A 88 -7.98 14.19 24.70
CA TYR A 88 -9.42 14.22 24.42
C TYR A 88 -10.12 12.99 25.01
N SER A 89 -11.30 13.21 25.59
CA SER A 89 -12.25 12.18 25.99
C SER A 89 -13.66 12.67 25.68
N GLY A 90 -14.49 11.81 25.09
CA GLY A 90 -15.81 12.18 24.60
C GLY A 90 -16.19 11.39 23.36
N ASP A 91 -17.36 11.71 22.82
CA ASP A 91 -17.86 11.09 21.60
C ASP A 91 -17.34 11.83 20.36
N ASP A 92 -16.81 11.07 19.41
CA ASP A 92 -16.44 11.52 18.08
C ASP A 92 -17.11 10.63 17.03
N LYS A 93 -17.07 11.01 15.76
CA LYS A 93 -17.60 10.18 14.68
C LYS A 93 -17.08 10.60 13.32
N PHE A 94 -17.03 9.66 12.40
CA PHE A 94 -16.80 9.93 10.99
C PHE A 94 -17.83 9.19 10.13
N LYS A 95 -17.93 9.54 8.86
CA LYS A 95 -18.90 8.93 7.93
C LYS A 95 -18.21 8.34 6.71
N PHE A 96 -18.75 7.25 6.20
CA PHE A 96 -18.21 6.57 5.02
C PHE A 96 -19.32 6.06 4.09
N LYS A 97 -18.93 5.64 2.89
CA LYS A 97 -19.74 4.93 1.90
C LYS A 97 -18.98 3.73 1.34
N VAL A 98 -19.72 2.82 0.72
CA VAL A 98 -19.22 1.68 -0.03
C VAL A 98 -19.61 1.88 -1.49
N ASN A 99 -18.70 1.58 -2.42
CA ASN A 99 -18.95 1.64 -3.86
C ASN A 99 -18.57 0.31 -4.49
N ASP A 100 -19.35 -0.16 -5.45
CA ASP A 100 -19.01 -1.33 -6.25
C ASP A 100 -18.10 -0.97 -7.43
N ASP A 101 -17.54 -1.99 -8.09
CA ASP A 101 -16.68 -1.84 -9.26
C ASP A 101 -17.45 -1.51 -10.56
N LYS A 102 -18.78 -1.41 -10.49
CA LYS A 102 -19.70 -1.04 -11.59
C LYS A 102 -20.24 0.38 -11.48
N GLY A 103 -19.92 1.10 -10.40
CA GLY A 103 -20.20 2.51 -10.16
C GLY A 103 -21.46 2.83 -9.35
N ALA A 104 -22.10 1.88 -8.65
CA ALA A 104 -23.16 2.22 -7.70
C ALA A 104 -22.60 2.47 -6.28
N GLU A 105 -23.22 3.40 -5.56
CA GLU A 105 -22.80 3.81 -4.22
C GLU A 105 -23.87 3.45 -3.18
N SER A 106 -23.42 3.10 -1.98
CA SER A 106 -24.29 2.91 -0.83
C SER A 106 -24.86 4.24 -0.30
N ASP A 107 -25.90 4.10 0.53
CA ASP A 107 -26.24 5.12 1.51
C ASP A 107 -25.07 5.34 2.48
N THR A 108 -25.02 6.52 3.10
CA THR A 108 -23.95 6.88 4.05
C THR A 108 -24.10 6.14 5.37
N ALA A 109 -23.01 5.50 5.82
CA ALA A 109 -22.85 4.94 7.15
C ALA A 109 -22.01 5.86 8.07
N THR A 110 -22.19 5.71 9.37
CA THR A 110 -21.52 6.46 10.43
C THR A 110 -20.74 5.50 11.33
N VAL A 111 -19.50 5.86 11.64
CA VAL A 111 -18.73 5.22 12.72
C VAL A 111 -18.77 6.15 13.93
N ASP A 112 -19.52 5.78 14.96
CA ASP A 112 -19.52 6.47 16.26
C ASP A 112 -18.36 5.97 17.13
N ILE A 113 -17.55 6.87 17.65
CA ILE A 113 -16.35 6.58 18.44
C ILE A 113 -16.52 7.13 19.85
N SER A 114 -16.31 6.30 20.87
CA SER A 114 -16.31 6.72 22.27
C SER A 114 -14.91 6.68 22.87
N VAL A 115 -14.31 7.86 23.08
CA VAL A 115 -12.97 8.03 23.65
C VAL A 115 -13.07 8.11 25.18
N LYS A 116 -12.54 7.10 25.87
CA LYS A 116 -12.66 6.94 27.33
C LYS A 116 -11.51 7.63 28.06
N GLU A 117 -11.81 8.30 29.17
CA GLU A 117 -10.76 8.85 30.04
C GLU A 117 -9.83 7.74 30.55
N THR A 118 -8.52 7.95 30.41
CA THR A 118 -7.52 7.05 31.01
C THR A 118 -7.45 7.27 32.52
N SER A 119 -7.73 6.22 33.29
CA SER A 119 -7.59 6.25 34.75
C SER A 119 -6.12 6.34 35.13
N GLN A 120 -5.59 7.53 35.37
CA GLN A 120 -4.27 7.69 35.97
C GLN A 120 -4.29 7.18 37.43
N LEU A 121 -3.82 5.96 37.65
CA LEU A 121 -3.34 5.53 38.98
C LEU A 121 -1.99 6.21 39.25
N ASN A 122 -2.04 7.46 39.73
CA ASN A 122 -0.89 8.07 40.40
C ASN A 122 -1.14 8.13 41.91
N GLY A 123 -0.12 7.68 42.65
CA GLY A 123 -0.15 7.51 44.09
C GLY A 123 -0.43 8.78 44.89
N LYS A 124 -1.14 8.55 46.00
CA LYS A 124 -1.33 9.37 47.20
C LYS A 124 -0.51 10.67 47.33
N GLU A 125 -1.23 11.77 47.57
CA GLU A 125 -1.14 12.53 48.82
C GLU A 125 -2.44 13.32 49.07
N GLU A 126 -3.01 13.17 50.26
CA GLU A 126 -4.17 13.94 50.74
C GLU A 126 -3.75 15.38 51.10
N THR A 127 -4.64 16.37 50.91
CA THR A 127 -5.26 17.16 52.01
C THR A 127 -6.10 18.34 51.49
N GLY A 128 -7.36 18.43 51.95
CA GLY A 128 -8.01 19.72 52.30
C GLY A 128 -9.06 20.31 51.34
N PRO A 129 -10.31 20.55 51.80
CA PRO A 129 -11.40 21.09 50.98
C PRO A 129 -11.60 22.62 51.12
N GLY A 130 -12.15 23.27 50.09
CA GLY A 130 -12.60 24.67 50.18
C GLY A 130 -13.43 25.16 48.98
N ASN A 131 -14.76 25.28 49.19
CA ASN A 131 -15.72 26.30 48.72
C ASN A 131 -15.30 27.27 47.59
N SER A 132 -16.16 27.74 46.65
CA SER A 132 -17.61 27.66 46.43
C SER A 132 -17.98 28.57 45.22
N VAL A 133 -19.20 28.38 44.67
CA VAL A 133 -20.14 29.37 44.09
C VAL A 133 -20.39 29.37 42.56
N ASP A 134 -21.62 28.90 42.21
CA ASP A 134 -22.64 29.33 41.20
C ASP A 134 -22.26 29.55 39.72
N LYS A 135 -23.09 29.27 38.70
CA LYS A 135 -24.55 29.06 38.59
C LYS A 135 -24.89 28.51 37.19
N SER A 136 -25.89 27.62 37.13
CA SER A 136 -27.02 27.54 36.16
C SER A 136 -26.72 27.83 34.66
N SER A 137 -26.99 26.92 33.73
CA SER A 137 -28.35 26.43 33.45
C SER A 137 -28.38 25.06 32.77
N ASN A 138 -29.14 24.17 33.38
CA ASN A 138 -29.59 22.90 32.84
C ASN A 138 -30.97 23.14 32.20
N GLN A 139 -31.18 22.69 30.96
CA GLN A 139 -32.54 22.38 30.49
C GLN A 139 -32.49 21.14 29.60
N THR A 140 -32.93 20.06 30.22
CA THR A 140 -33.20 18.73 29.69
C THR A 140 -34.31 18.75 28.65
N SER A 141 -34.15 17.94 27.59
CA SER A 141 -35.25 17.24 26.94
C SER A 141 -34.87 15.77 26.82
N ILE A 142 -35.64 14.94 27.52
CA ILE A 142 -35.61 13.49 27.48
C ILE A 142 -36.49 13.09 26.29
N GLU A 143 -35.93 12.38 25.32
CA GLU A 143 -36.72 11.46 24.51
C GLU A 143 -36.19 10.05 24.72
N GLN A 144 -37.13 9.21 25.13
CA GLN A 144 -37.02 7.81 25.40
C GLN A 144 -37.24 7.07 24.07
N THR A 145 -36.21 6.42 23.53
CA THR A 145 -36.36 5.43 22.47
C THR A 145 -36.07 4.04 23.01
N ALA A 146 -36.97 3.12 22.66
CA ALA A 146 -37.10 1.78 23.18
C ALA A 146 -35.84 0.92 22.98
N GLU A 147 -35.52 0.11 23.99
CA GLU A 147 -34.65 -1.06 23.85
C GLU A 147 -35.29 -2.03 22.84
N ALA A 148 -34.79 -2.02 21.61
CA ALA A 148 -34.89 -3.16 20.73
C ALA A 148 -33.89 -4.19 21.26
N SER A 149 -34.41 -5.34 21.70
CA SER A 149 -33.61 -6.54 21.93
C SER A 149 -32.80 -6.82 20.66
N SER A 150 -31.49 -6.59 20.71
CA SER A 150 -30.58 -6.94 19.63
C SER A 150 -30.64 -8.45 19.44
N VAL A 151 -31.12 -8.88 18.28
CA VAL A 151 -30.88 -10.23 17.81
C VAL A 151 -29.39 -10.26 17.47
N GLU A 152 -28.58 -10.92 18.29
CA GLU A 152 -27.21 -11.24 17.89
C GLU A 152 -27.31 -12.13 16.65
N GLU A 153 -26.67 -11.70 15.56
CA GLU A 153 -26.53 -12.51 14.35
C GLU A 153 -25.87 -13.84 14.74
N PRO A 154 -26.35 -14.99 14.22
CA PRO A 154 -25.81 -16.29 14.59
C PRO A 154 -24.37 -16.42 14.10
N ASN A 155 -23.48 -16.89 14.99
CA ASN A 155 -22.07 -17.15 14.67
C ASN A 155 -21.91 -18.02 13.41
N GLN A 156 -21.13 -17.54 12.47
CA GLN A 156 -20.77 -18.23 11.25
C GLN A 156 -19.42 -18.91 11.43
N ALA A 157 -19.31 -20.13 10.92
CA ALA A 157 -18.06 -20.88 11.03
C ALA A 157 -17.01 -20.38 10.02
N PRO A 158 -15.73 -20.46 10.36
CA PRO A 158 -14.65 -20.09 9.45
C PRO A 158 -14.59 -21.00 8.21
N LYS A 159 -13.86 -20.58 7.16
CA LYS A 159 -13.60 -21.33 5.93
C LYS A 159 -12.10 -21.52 5.74
N ALA A 160 -11.66 -22.77 5.64
CA ALA A 160 -10.26 -23.11 5.38
C ALA A 160 -10.03 -23.33 3.87
N PHE A 161 -8.85 -22.92 3.36
CA PHE A 161 -8.49 -23.03 1.95
C PHE A 161 -7.40 -24.06 1.68
N ASP A 162 -7.46 -24.69 0.51
CA ASP A 162 -6.45 -25.63 0.05
C ASP A 162 -5.19 -24.90 -0.45
N GLN A 163 -4.03 -25.53 -0.25
CA GLN A 163 -2.72 -24.97 -0.62
C GLN A 163 -1.83 -26.03 -1.27
N ILE A 164 -0.92 -25.56 -2.13
CA ILE A 164 0.09 -26.41 -2.78
C ILE A 164 1.47 -25.80 -2.48
N VAL A 165 2.41 -26.62 -2.02
CA VAL A 165 3.77 -26.20 -1.68
C VAL A 165 4.83 -27.18 -2.21
N PHE A 166 6.03 -26.68 -2.44
CA PHE A 166 7.17 -27.44 -2.98
C PHE A 166 8.35 -27.35 -2.01
N VAL A 167 9.05 -28.46 -1.80
CA VAL A 167 10.21 -28.51 -0.92
C VAL A 167 11.24 -29.52 -1.44
N ASP A 168 12.52 -29.23 -1.26
CA ASP A 168 13.59 -30.17 -1.61
C ASP A 168 13.61 -31.37 -0.63
N GLN A 169 13.95 -32.58 -1.12
CA GLN A 169 14.02 -33.83 -0.32
C GLN A 169 14.93 -33.80 0.93
N ASN A 170 15.80 -32.79 1.05
CA ASN A 170 16.70 -32.58 2.19
C ASN A 170 16.42 -31.25 2.92
N GLY A 171 15.40 -30.50 2.49
CA GLY A 171 15.05 -29.20 3.04
C GLY A 171 13.88 -29.27 4.03
N GLN A 172 13.41 -28.11 4.42
CA GLN A 172 12.17 -27.91 5.18
C GLN A 172 11.47 -26.67 4.62
N ILE A 173 10.16 -26.56 4.80
CA ILE A 173 9.39 -25.40 4.35
C ILE A 173 8.46 -24.89 5.44
N ASP A 174 8.49 -23.58 5.68
CA ASP A 174 7.54 -22.90 6.55
C ASP A 174 6.29 -22.53 5.76
N ILE A 175 5.13 -22.95 6.27
CA ILE A 175 3.83 -22.85 5.62
C ILE A 175 2.92 -22.00 6.50
N LYS A 176 2.32 -20.95 5.92
CA LYS A 176 1.23 -20.19 6.53
C LYS A 176 -0.11 -20.73 6.01
N LEU A 177 -0.91 -21.31 6.90
CA LEU A 177 -2.24 -21.83 6.66
C LEU A 177 -3.23 -20.69 6.41
N VAL A 178 -4.14 -20.89 5.46
CA VAL A 178 -5.07 -19.85 5.00
C VAL A 178 -6.50 -20.21 5.37
N ALA A 179 -7.17 -19.30 6.07
CA ALA A 179 -8.59 -19.37 6.38
C ALA A 179 -9.19 -17.97 6.49
N GLU A 180 -10.50 -17.88 6.27
CA GLU A 180 -11.32 -16.67 6.40
C GLU A 180 -12.47 -16.93 7.36
N ASP A 181 -12.94 -15.90 8.05
CA ASP A 181 -14.10 -15.99 8.92
C ASP A 181 -15.01 -14.79 8.67
N GLU A 182 -16.29 -15.05 8.42
CA GLU A 182 -17.24 -13.98 8.05
C GLU A 182 -17.51 -13.03 9.22
N ASP A 183 -17.34 -13.50 10.46
CA ASP A 183 -17.52 -12.72 11.68
C ASP A 183 -16.22 -12.02 12.12
N ASN A 184 -15.10 -12.35 11.47
CA ASN A 184 -13.73 -11.95 11.84
C ASN A 184 -13.36 -12.31 13.29
N ASP A 185 -13.84 -13.46 13.75
CA ASP A 185 -13.51 -13.97 15.06
C ASP A 185 -12.02 -14.37 15.15
N GLN A 186 -11.48 -14.43 16.37
CA GLN A 186 -10.10 -14.91 16.54
C GLN A 186 -10.01 -16.39 16.17
N LEU A 187 -9.06 -16.73 15.28
CA LEU A 187 -8.95 -18.05 14.70
C LEU A 187 -7.86 -18.91 15.36
N GLN A 188 -8.21 -20.18 15.63
CA GLN A 188 -7.31 -21.23 16.09
C GLN A 188 -7.20 -22.31 15.03
N PHE A 189 -5.99 -22.61 14.59
CA PHE A 189 -5.73 -23.66 13.61
C PHE A 189 -5.45 -24.99 14.32
N ASP A 190 -6.00 -26.07 13.78
CA ASP A 190 -5.75 -27.44 14.24
C ASP A 190 -5.46 -28.38 13.07
N ILE A 191 -4.39 -29.16 13.19
CA ILE A 191 -4.08 -30.24 12.24
C ILE A 191 -5.03 -31.41 12.51
N THR A 192 -5.72 -31.85 11.47
CA THR A 192 -6.70 -32.94 11.51
C THR A 192 -6.17 -34.25 10.94
N SER A 193 -5.16 -34.18 10.08
CA SER A 193 -4.40 -35.34 9.60
C SER A 193 -2.96 -34.92 9.39
N ASP A 194 -2.04 -35.64 10.02
CA ASP A 194 -0.60 -35.50 9.78
C ASP A 194 -0.22 -36.01 8.38
N PRO A 195 0.91 -35.54 7.83
CA PRO A 195 1.51 -36.08 6.62
C PRO A 195 1.98 -37.53 6.79
N LEU A 196 2.01 -38.30 5.70
CA LEU A 196 2.40 -39.72 5.73
C LEU A 196 3.88 -39.93 5.44
N GLN A 197 4.53 -38.99 4.75
CA GLN A 197 5.90 -39.09 4.25
C GLN A 197 6.76 -37.90 4.70
N GLY A 198 6.36 -37.28 5.82
CA GLY A 198 7.05 -36.17 6.46
C GLY A 198 6.56 -35.96 7.89
N SER A 199 7.09 -34.96 8.57
CA SER A 199 6.67 -34.50 9.89
C SER A 199 6.30 -33.02 9.86
N LEU A 200 5.40 -32.61 10.76
CA LEU A 200 5.06 -31.22 11.01
C LEU A 200 5.73 -30.77 12.31
N ASP A 201 6.59 -29.77 12.20
CA ASP A 201 7.28 -29.12 13.31
C ASP A 201 6.81 -27.66 13.46
N ASN A 202 7.14 -27.03 14.60
CA ASN A 202 6.88 -25.61 14.86
C ASN A 202 5.44 -25.14 14.59
N PHE A 203 4.42 -25.95 14.91
CA PHE A 203 3.04 -25.56 14.69
C PHE A 203 2.54 -24.52 15.71
N TYR A 204 2.23 -23.31 15.24
CA TYR A 204 1.67 -22.22 16.03
C TYR A 204 0.19 -22.01 15.69
N LYS A 205 -0.68 -22.61 16.51
CA LYS A 205 -2.14 -22.62 16.32
C LYS A 205 -2.77 -21.24 16.14
N GLU A 206 -2.30 -20.24 16.87
CA GLU A 206 -2.81 -18.84 16.83
C GLU A 206 -2.43 -18.07 15.56
N LYS A 207 -1.32 -18.46 14.92
CA LYS A 207 -0.75 -17.76 13.77
C LYS A 207 -0.99 -18.50 12.45
N GLY A 208 -1.48 -19.74 12.55
CA GLY A 208 -1.64 -20.65 11.42
C GLY A 208 -0.31 -20.95 10.73
N THR A 209 0.82 -21.03 11.43
CA THR A 209 2.12 -21.33 10.80
C THR A 209 2.63 -22.70 11.22
N VAL A 210 3.18 -23.49 10.28
CA VAL A 210 3.73 -24.84 10.51
C VAL A 210 4.93 -25.08 9.60
N THR A 211 5.95 -25.81 10.07
CA THR A 211 7.09 -26.24 9.26
C THR A 211 6.88 -27.68 8.81
N TYR A 212 6.97 -27.98 7.51
CA TYR A 212 6.99 -29.34 6.99
C TYR A 212 8.43 -29.82 6.75
N VAL A 213 8.74 -31.02 7.23
CA VAL A 213 10.03 -31.70 7.03
C VAL A 213 9.77 -33.04 6.33
N PRO A 214 10.27 -33.25 5.10
CA PRO A 214 10.15 -34.53 4.42
C PRO A 214 10.82 -35.67 5.20
N GLN A 215 10.27 -36.88 5.12
CA GLN A 215 10.98 -38.07 5.57
C GLN A 215 12.27 -38.21 4.77
N LYS A 216 13.37 -38.57 5.46
CA LYS A 216 14.67 -38.75 4.84
C LYS A 216 14.59 -39.60 3.56
N ASP A 217 15.22 -39.10 2.49
CA ASP A 217 15.30 -39.73 1.16
C ASP A 217 13.95 -39.93 0.45
N TYR A 218 12.87 -39.30 0.93
CA TYR A 218 11.56 -39.32 0.26
C TYR A 218 11.49 -38.27 -0.86
N SER A 219 10.88 -38.65 -1.98
CA SER A 219 10.51 -37.74 -3.07
C SER A 219 9.15 -38.17 -3.61
N GLY A 220 8.28 -37.20 -3.89
CA GLY A 220 6.91 -37.47 -4.33
C GLY A 220 5.89 -36.58 -3.64
N GLU A 221 4.62 -36.93 -3.78
CA GLU A 221 3.49 -36.19 -3.21
C GLU A 221 3.18 -36.66 -1.78
N ASP A 222 3.12 -35.72 -0.86
CA ASP A 222 2.61 -35.88 0.49
C ASP A 222 1.50 -34.86 0.76
N LYS A 223 0.75 -35.03 1.85
CA LYS A 223 -0.30 -34.06 2.21
C LYS A 223 -0.66 -34.11 3.67
N PHE A 224 -1.15 -32.99 4.19
CA PHE A 224 -1.77 -32.94 5.52
C PHE A 224 -3.05 -32.09 5.45
N SER A 225 -3.91 -32.22 6.47
CA SER A 225 -5.17 -31.47 6.51
C SER A 225 -5.36 -30.74 7.82
N PHE A 226 -6.06 -29.61 7.77
CA PHE A 226 -6.30 -28.75 8.94
C PHE A 226 -7.74 -28.24 8.97
N LYS A 227 -8.13 -27.75 10.14
CA LYS A 227 -9.36 -27.01 10.40
C LYS A 227 -9.04 -25.74 11.17
N VAL A 228 -10.00 -24.84 11.19
CA VAL A 228 -9.96 -23.60 11.94
C VAL A 228 -11.18 -23.52 12.85
N ILE A 229 -10.97 -23.05 14.07
CA ILE A 229 -12.01 -22.86 15.08
C ILE A 229 -12.02 -21.39 15.45
N ASP A 230 -13.20 -20.77 15.39
CA ASP A 230 -13.37 -19.39 15.86
C ASP A 230 -13.42 -19.31 17.40
N ASP A 231 -13.35 -18.10 17.95
CA ASP A 231 -13.38 -17.86 19.39
C ASP A 231 -14.74 -18.12 20.04
N LYS A 232 -15.79 -18.29 19.23
CA LYS A 232 -17.14 -18.72 19.65
C LYS A 232 -17.34 -20.23 19.56
N GLY A 233 -16.35 -20.98 19.05
CA GLY A 233 -16.27 -22.43 18.99
C GLY A 233 -16.83 -23.10 17.73
N ALA A 234 -17.14 -22.39 16.64
CA ALA A 234 -17.56 -23.03 15.40
C ALA A 234 -16.34 -23.46 14.53
N GLU A 235 -16.47 -24.61 13.88
CA GLU A 235 -15.38 -25.25 13.12
C GLU A 235 -15.55 -25.07 11.60
N SER A 236 -14.43 -24.84 10.91
CA SER A 236 -14.40 -24.73 9.46
C SER A 236 -14.62 -26.04 8.71
N ASN A 237 -14.76 -25.93 7.38
CA ASN A 237 -14.45 -27.04 6.48
C ASN A 237 -12.99 -27.48 6.65
N VAL A 238 -12.68 -28.70 6.22
CA VAL A 238 -11.30 -29.19 6.20
C VAL A 238 -10.58 -28.57 5.01
N GLY A 239 -9.44 -27.92 5.25
CA GLY A 239 -8.49 -27.49 4.23
C GLY A 239 -7.35 -28.51 4.10
N THR A 240 -6.77 -28.61 2.91
CA THR A 240 -5.66 -29.53 2.62
C THR A 240 -4.43 -28.77 2.14
N VAL A 241 -3.25 -29.25 2.54
CA VAL A 241 -1.98 -28.80 2.01
C VAL A 241 -1.34 -29.97 1.28
N ASP A 242 -1.29 -29.86 -0.04
CA ASP A 242 -0.59 -30.82 -0.91
C ASP A 242 0.88 -30.38 -1.03
N VAL A 243 1.81 -31.29 -0.70
CA VAL A 243 3.25 -31.06 -0.66
C VAL A 243 3.93 -31.90 -1.72
N THR A 244 4.64 -31.26 -2.65
CA THR A 244 5.50 -31.96 -3.61
C THR A 244 6.95 -31.89 -3.15
N VAL A 245 7.53 -33.05 -2.84
CA VAL A 245 8.94 -33.18 -2.44
C VAL A 245 9.80 -33.46 -3.68
N GLU A 246 10.62 -32.47 -4.05
CA GLU A 246 11.45 -32.49 -5.24
C GLU A 246 12.82 -33.14 -5.00
N VAL A 247 13.29 -33.92 -5.98
CA VAL A 247 14.62 -34.54 -5.91
C VAL A 247 15.72 -33.51 -6.15
N VAL A 248 16.69 -33.46 -5.25
CA VAL A 248 17.93 -32.72 -5.50
C VAL A 248 18.74 -33.49 -6.54
N ASN A 249 19.07 -32.85 -7.66
CA ASN A 249 20.00 -33.39 -8.65
C ASN A 249 21.37 -33.62 -8.01
N GLN A 250 21.65 -34.84 -7.54
CA GLN A 250 22.99 -35.24 -7.15
C GLN A 250 23.82 -35.64 -8.39
N PRO A 251 25.10 -35.25 -8.48
CA PRO A 251 26.01 -35.85 -9.46
C PRO A 251 26.16 -37.35 -9.18
N GLN A 252 25.81 -38.16 -10.17
CA GLN A 252 26.05 -39.60 -10.20
C GLN A 252 27.53 -39.91 -9.92
N ASN A 253 27.81 -40.62 -8.82
CA ASN A 253 29.03 -41.40 -8.68
C ASN A 253 28.72 -42.84 -8.30
N ALA A 254 29.45 -43.73 -8.97
CA ALA A 254 29.08 -45.08 -9.27
C ALA A 254 29.33 -46.11 -8.15
N ASN A 255 28.56 -47.19 -8.26
CA ASN A 255 28.88 -48.58 -7.91
C ASN A 255 29.12 -48.92 -6.43
N GLU A 256 28.12 -49.57 -5.84
CA GLU A 256 28.43 -50.81 -5.12
C GLU A 256 27.41 -51.92 -5.39
N LYS A 257 28.00 -53.11 -5.48
CA LYS A 257 27.55 -54.28 -6.22
C LYS A 257 26.88 -55.25 -5.25
N VAL A 258 25.56 -55.35 -5.28
CA VAL A 258 24.88 -56.42 -4.54
C VAL A 258 24.90 -57.71 -5.38
N VAL A 259 25.71 -58.65 -4.92
CA VAL A 259 25.73 -60.04 -5.37
C VAL A 259 24.49 -60.73 -4.81
N ASN A 260 23.57 -61.14 -5.69
CA ASN A 260 22.54 -62.12 -5.34
C ASN A 260 23.19 -63.50 -5.19
N GLN A 261 23.16 -64.05 -3.97
CA GLN A 261 23.23 -65.49 -3.74
C GLN A 261 22.00 -65.96 -2.96
N SER A 262 21.66 -67.20 -3.27
CA SER A 262 20.37 -67.87 -3.14
C SER A 262 20.37 -68.87 -1.98
N LEU A 263 19.17 -69.40 -1.69
CA LEU A 263 18.82 -70.56 -0.84
C LEU A 263 18.77 -70.21 0.66
N GLY A 264 17.66 -70.30 1.38
CA GLY A 264 16.62 -71.31 1.37
C GLY A 264 16.88 -72.26 2.54
N GLU A 265 16.00 -72.26 3.56
CA GLU A 265 15.58 -73.44 4.35
C GLU A 265 14.76 -73.03 5.60
N GLU A 266 13.57 -73.62 5.73
CA GLU A 266 12.88 -73.79 7.00
C GLU A 266 13.67 -74.77 7.88
N ALA A 267 13.81 -74.50 9.19
CA ALA A 267 13.87 -75.56 10.20
C ALA A 267 13.72 -75.03 11.64
N THR A 268 12.66 -75.49 12.29
CA THR A 268 12.65 -76.08 13.64
C THR A 268 13.15 -75.26 14.84
N GLN A 269 12.19 -74.93 15.70
CA GLN A 269 12.37 -74.61 17.12
C GLN A 269 13.02 -75.82 17.84
N SER A 270 14.29 -75.68 18.20
CA SER A 270 15.07 -76.62 19.00
C SER A 270 15.45 -75.96 20.31
N THR A 271 14.99 -76.54 21.42
CA THR A 271 15.33 -76.14 22.78
C THR A 271 16.82 -76.35 23.03
N SER A 272 17.61 -75.27 23.03
CA SER A 272 18.95 -75.23 23.60
C SER A 272 18.98 -74.18 24.71
N SER A 273 19.59 -74.53 25.83
CA SER A 273 19.87 -73.61 26.93
C SER A 273 20.66 -72.42 26.39
N THR A 274 20.00 -71.28 26.20
CA THR A 274 20.65 -70.04 25.79
C THR A 274 21.39 -69.49 27.01
N THR A 275 22.71 -69.64 27.00
CA THR A 275 23.56 -68.73 27.76
C THR A 275 23.33 -67.33 27.21
N ASN A 276 23.10 -66.38 28.10
CA ASN A 276 22.95 -64.97 27.75
C ASN A 276 24.13 -64.49 26.88
N GLN A 277 23.84 -63.79 25.80
CA GLN A 277 24.84 -63.12 24.97
C GLN A 277 25.00 -61.68 25.47
N ALA A 278 26.24 -61.21 25.60
CA ALA A 278 26.48 -59.83 25.97
C ALA A 278 26.07 -58.87 24.83
N PRO A 279 25.59 -57.67 25.15
CA PRO A 279 25.21 -56.69 24.15
C PRO A 279 26.43 -56.12 23.41
N LYS A 280 26.19 -55.39 22.32
CA LYS A 280 27.21 -54.74 21.48
C LYS A 280 26.90 -53.25 21.32
N ALA A 281 27.91 -52.41 21.51
CA ALA A 281 27.84 -50.97 21.23
C ALA A 281 28.60 -50.65 19.93
N ASP A 282 28.09 -49.70 19.14
CA ASP A 282 28.65 -49.32 17.84
C ASP A 282 29.30 -47.93 17.87
N ASP A 283 30.46 -47.79 17.22
CA ASP A 283 31.14 -46.51 17.05
C ASP A 283 30.33 -45.57 16.14
N GLN A 284 30.39 -44.27 16.42
CA GLN A 284 29.64 -43.25 15.68
C GLN A 284 30.52 -42.05 15.33
N SER A 285 30.09 -41.27 14.36
CA SER A 285 30.73 -40.00 14.00
C SER A 285 29.68 -38.98 13.61
N ILE A 286 29.82 -37.76 14.13
CA ILE A 286 28.89 -36.64 13.90
C ILE A 286 29.68 -35.37 13.57
N PHE A 287 28.97 -34.39 13.03
CA PHE A 287 29.47 -33.03 12.82
C PHE A 287 28.56 -32.05 13.56
N VAL A 288 29.16 -30.99 14.11
CA VAL A 288 28.42 -29.89 14.74
C VAL A 288 29.17 -28.60 14.46
N ASP A 289 28.45 -27.50 14.28
CA ASP A 289 29.08 -26.19 14.14
C ASP A 289 29.48 -25.63 15.51
N SER A 290 30.57 -24.87 15.57
CA SER A 290 31.04 -24.20 16.78
C SER A 290 29.92 -23.35 17.38
N ASN A 291 29.79 -23.29 18.70
CA ASN A 291 28.71 -22.59 19.40
C ASN A 291 27.28 -23.15 19.17
N SER A 292 27.12 -24.26 18.43
CA SER A 292 25.86 -25.00 18.30
C SER A 292 25.88 -26.29 19.12
N LYS A 293 24.70 -26.79 19.52
CA LYS A 293 24.53 -28.06 20.23
C LYS A 293 24.11 -29.17 19.27
N ALA A 294 24.50 -30.41 19.55
CA ALA A 294 24.07 -31.59 18.80
C ALA A 294 23.31 -32.57 19.69
N GLU A 295 22.20 -33.11 19.21
CA GLU A 295 21.53 -34.25 19.83
C GLU A 295 22.07 -35.55 19.23
N VAL A 296 22.55 -36.45 20.07
CA VAL A 296 23.22 -37.68 19.69
C VAL A 296 22.43 -38.87 20.20
N SER A 297 22.02 -39.76 19.29
CA SER A 297 21.39 -41.03 19.62
C SER A 297 22.43 -42.14 19.54
N LEU A 298 22.77 -42.73 20.69
CA LEU A 298 23.77 -43.78 20.83
C LEU A 298 23.26 -45.11 20.30
N ALA A 299 24.14 -45.85 19.62
CA ALA A 299 23.79 -47.12 18.97
C ALA A 299 24.30 -48.34 19.76
N GLY A 300 23.39 -49.24 20.09
CA GLY A 300 23.71 -50.53 20.67
C GLY A 300 22.59 -51.55 20.46
N ASN A 301 22.94 -52.83 20.45
CA ASN A 301 21.99 -53.93 20.26
C ASN A 301 22.38 -55.15 21.10
N ASP A 302 21.39 -55.98 21.44
CA ASP A 302 21.60 -57.27 22.08
C ASP A 302 21.14 -58.41 21.15
N ALA A 303 21.91 -59.51 21.09
CA ALA A 303 21.64 -60.62 20.17
C ALA A 303 20.44 -61.48 20.60
N ASP A 304 20.14 -61.49 21.90
CA ASP A 304 18.98 -62.16 22.48
C ASP A 304 17.75 -61.21 22.53
N ASN A 305 17.92 -59.95 22.11
CA ASN A 305 16.96 -58.84 22.22
C ASN A 305 16.57 -58.51 23.66
N ASP A 306 17.48 -58.72 24.62
CA ASP A 306 17.27 -58.24 25.98
C ASP A 306 17.25 -56.70 26.03
N PRO A 307 16.48 -56.06 26.93
CA PRO A 307 16.52 -54.62 27.11
C PRO A 307 17.93 -54.14 27.52
N ILE A 308 18.43 -53.09 26.88
CA ILE A 308 19.75 -52.51 27.14
C ILE A 308 19.67 -51.16 27.84
N GLN A 309 20.69 -50.83 28.62
CA GLN A 309 20.90 -49.53 29.27
C GLN A 309 22.26 -48.97 28.87
N PHE A 310 22.29 -47.70 28.48
CA PHE A 310 23.50 -46.99 28.08
C PHE A 310 24.20 -46.35 29.28
N ALA A 311 25.53 -46.29 29.24
CA ALA A 311 26.33 -45.51 30.18
C ALA A 311 27.50 -44.80 29.50
N ILE A 312 27.74 -43.55 29.89
CA ILE A 312 28.92 -42.79 29.46
C ILE A 312 30.15 -43.31 30.22
N VAL A 313 31.20 -43.64 29.48
CA VAL A 313 32.45 -44.20 29.98
C VAL A 313 33.53 -43.11 30.11
N SER A 314 33.59 -42.18 29.15
CA SER A 314 34.46 -41.01 29.21
C SER A 314 33.76 -39.78 28.65
N GLU A 315 33.93 -38.65 29.32
CA GLU A 315 33.46 -37.33 28.86
C GLU A 315 34.33 -36.81 27.70
N PRO A 316 33.78 -35.90 26.86
CA PRO A 316 34.56 -35.13 25.89
C PRO A 316 35.57 -34.19 26.56
N SER A 317 36.59 -33.77 25.82
CA SER A 317 37.64 -32.88 26.35
C SER A 317 37.31 -31.40 26.20
N ASP A 318 36.63 -31.04 25.11
CA ASP A 318 36.36 -29.65 24.71
C ASP A 318 34.84 -29.39 24.59
N ALA A 319 34.04 -30.11 25.37
CA ALA A 319 32.58 -30.01 25.40
C ALA A 319 31.99 -30.51 26.73
N THR A 320 30.70 -30.27 26.92
CA THR A 320 29.90 -30.86 28.00
C THR A 320 28.74 -31.69 27.46
N LEU A 321 28.48 -32.83 28.11
CA LEU A 321 27.31 -33.66 27.83
C LEU A 321 26.15 -33.28 28.75
N HIS A 322 24.96 -33.11 28.17
CA HIS A 322 23.72 -32.78 28.88
C HIS A 322 22.59 -33.76 28.51
N ASN A 323 21.55 -33.80 29.33
CA ASN A 323 20.30 -34.51 29.06
C ASN A 323 20.46 -36.00 28.68
N PHE A 324 21.42 -36.71 29.27
CA PHE A 324 21.62 -38.12 28.97
C PHE A 324 20.46 -38.99 29.47
N ASP A 325 19.80 -39.69 28.55
CA ASP A 325 18.78 -40.71 28.83
C ASP A 325 19.38 -42.10 28.67
N MET A 326 19.66 -42.77 29.78
CA MET A 326 20.26 -44.11 29.79
C MET A 326 19.39 -45.21 29.16
N SER A 327 18.07 -44.99 29.04
CA SER A 327 17.14 -45.98 28.49
C SER A 327 16.95 -45.83 26.98
N LYS A 328 17.05 -44.60 26.47
CA LYS A 328 16.91 -44.28 25.04
C LYS A 328 18.25 -44.12 24.33
N GLY A 329 19.32 -43.93 25.08
CA GLY A 329 20.65 -43.65 24.54
C GLY A 329 20.76 -42.25 23.93
N THR A 330 19.94 -41.27 24.34
CA THR A 330 20.03 -39.90 23.80
C THR A 330 20.89 -39.01 24.69
N VAL A 331 21.77 -38.19 24.11
CA VAL A 331 22.61 -37.21 24.84
C VAL A 331 22.77 -35.93 24.03
N THR A 332 22.80 -34.77 24.70
CA THR A 332 23.10 -33.48 24.07
C THR A 332 24.59 -33.16 24.22
N TYR A 333 25.31 -32.99 23.12
CA TYR A 333 26.69 -32.53 23.08
C TYR A 333 26.73 -31.00 22.90
N VAL A 334 27.45 -30.30 23.78
CA VAL A 334 27.61 -28.84 23.74
C VAL A 334 29.10 -28.50 23.74
N PRO A 335 29.71 -28.07 22.61
CA PRO A 335 31.11 -27.71 22.55
C PRO A 335 31.40 -26.48 23.43
N GLU A 336 32.64 -26.36 23.90
CA GLU A 336 33.11 -25.14 24.53
C GLU A 336 32.99 -23.95 23.57
N LYS A 337 32.78 -22.76 24.14
CA LYS A 337 32.58 -21.54 23.37
C LYS A 337 33.76 -21.32 22.41
N ASP A 338 33.42 -21.10 21.13
CA ASP A 338 34.36 -20.83 20.03
C ASP A 338 35.37 -21.98 19.75
N TYR A 339 35.14 -23.19 20.29
CA TYR A 339 35.96 -24.36 19.99
C TYR A 339 35.73 -24.85 18.55
N THR A 340 36.83 -25.23 17.88
CA THR A 340 36.84 -25.90 16.58
C THR A 340 37.89 -27.00 16.59
N GLY A 341 37.58 -28.13 15.95
CA GLY A 341 38.46 -29.30 15.91
C GLY A 341 37.75 -30.60 16.30
N ASN A 342 38.55 -31.66 16.42
CA ASN A 342 38.05 -32.99 16.71
C ASN A 342 37.99 -33.24 18.22
N ASP A 343 36.83 -33.68 18.69
CA ASP A 343 36.59 -34.11 20.07
C ASP A 343 35.94 -35.50 20.08
N SER A 344 35.87 -36.15 21.25
CA SER A 344 35.29 -37.49 21.35
C SER A 344 34.88 -37.86 22.77
N PHE A 345 33.84 -38.67 22.89
CA PHE A 345 33.43 -39.30 24.15
C PHE A 345 33.13 -40.79 23.93
N THR A 346 33.10 -41.58 25.00
CA THR A 346 32.90 -43.04 24.90
C THR A 346 31.74 -43.52 25.75
N PHE A 347 31.10 -44.62 25.33
CA PHE A 347 29.97 -45.23 26.04
C PHE A 347 30.03 -46.77 26.00
N ASP A 348 29.34 -47.42 26.93
CA ASP A 348 29.03 -48.86 26.90
C ASP A 348 27.52 -49.09 27.10
N VAL A 349 27.06 -50.31 26.80
CA VAL A 349 25.69 -50.75 27.10
C VAL A 349 25.71 -52.01 27.97
N ALA A 350 24.74 -52.15 28.86
CA ALA A 350 24.53 -53.33 29.68
C ALA A 350 23.13 -53.91 29.47
N ASP A 351 23.01 -55.22 29.43
CA ASP A 351 21.72 -55.90 29.38
C ASP A 351 21.07 -56.00 30.77
N ASP A 352 19.83 -56.49 30.81
CA ASP A 352 19.05 -56.65 32.05
C ASP A 352 19.56 -57.78 32.98
N LYS A 353 20.57 -58.54 32.54
CA LYS A 353 21.28 -59.57 33.31
C LYS A 353 22.64 -59.12 33.81
N GLY A 354 23.08 -57.92 33.43
CA GLY A 354 24.28 -57.24 33.90
C GLY A 354 25.55 -57.52 33.11
N GLU A 355 25.48 -58.17 31.94
CA GLU A 355 26.63 -58.27 31.03
C GLU A 355 26.84 -56.95 30.29
N LYS A 356 28.10 -56.55 30.10
CA LYS A 356 28.50 -55.28 29.47
C LYS A 356 29.03 -55.51 28.05
N SER A 357 28.77 -54.55 27.16
CA SER A 357 29.32 -54.53 25.81
C SER A 357 30.80 -54.15 25.78
N ASN A 358 31.36 -54.14 24.57
CA ASN A 358 32.54 -53.34 24.26
C ASN A 358 32.27 -51.84 24.55
N VAL A 359 33.34 -51.08 24.78
CA VAL A 359 33.28 -49.60 24.79
C VAL A 359 33.28 -49.12 23.33
N ALA A 360 32.35 -48.23 22.99
CA ALA A 360 32.24 -47.57 21.70
C ALA A 360 32.60 -46.08 21.79
N THR A 361 33.07 -45.51 20.69
CA THR A 361 33.52 -44.11 20.59
C THR A 361 32.58 -43.30 19.70
N VAL A 362 32.19 -42.12 20.16
CA VAL A 362 31.56 -41.10 19.34
C VAL A 362 32.61 -40.05 18.99
N ASN A 363 32.99 -39.98 17.72
CA ASN A 363 33.87 -38.91 17.22
C ASN A 363 33.04 -37.70 16.79
N VAL A 364 33.44 -36.50 17.22
CA VAL A 364 32.77 -35.24 16.89
C VAL A 364 33.74 -34.33 16.17
N ASP A 365 33.40 -33.90 14.95
CA ASP A 365 34.13 -32.86 14.23
C ASP A 365 33.38 -31.53 14.38
N VAL A 366 33.95 -30.62 15.17
CA VAL A 366 33.39 -29.28 15.46
C VAL A 366 33.93 -28.29 14.43
N LYS A 367 33.06 -27.85 13.53
CA LYS A 367 33.42 -26.96 12.43
C LYS A 367 33.27 -25.51 12.81
N GLU A 368 34.11 -24.65 12.24
CA GLU A 368 33.94 -23.20 12.35
C GLU A 368 32.59 -22.80 11.74
N VAL A 369 31.83 -21.97 12.46
CA VAL A 369 30.66 -21.30 11.87
C VAL A 369 31.20 -20.30 10.85
N ASN A 370 30.92 -20.54 9.57
CA ASN A 370 31.18 -19.56 8.51
C ASN A 370 30.12 -18.45 8.54
N ASP A 371 30.03 -17.68 9.63
CA ASP A 371 29.29 -16.42 9.66
C ASP A 371 30.26 -15.29 9.27
N THR A 372 30.62 -15.27 8.00
CA THR A 372 31.14 -14.03 7.40
C THR A 372 29.94 -13.15 7.10
N ASN A 373 29.82 -12.01 7.77
CA ASN A 373 28.79 -10.99 7.50
C ASN A 373 28.65 -10.77 5.98
N GLN A 374 27.52 -11.18 5.45
CA GLN A 374 27.14 -11.02 4.06
C GLN A 374 26.60 -9.62 3.88
N ALA A 375 27.04 -8.94 2.82
CA ALA A 375 26.51 -7.62 2.55
C ALA A 375 25.03 -7.72 2.13
N PRO A 376 24.18 -6.78 2.55
CA PRO A 376 22.77 -6.78 2.15
C PRO A 376 22.61 -6.52 0.64
N GLU A 377 21.41 -6.79 0.10
CA GLU A 377 21.05 -6.52 -1.30
C GLU A 377 20.00 -5.42 -1.41
N ALA A 378 20.19 -4.48 -2.35
CA ALA A 378 19.21 -3.43 -2.69
C ALA A 378 18.55 -3.70 -4.05
N PHE A 379 17.25 -3.43 -4.18
CA PHE A 379 16.49 -3.78 -5.39
C PHE A 379 16.05 -2.57 -6.22
N ASN A 380 16.19 -2.67 -7.55
CA ASN A 380 15.66 -1.67 -8.47
C ASN A 380 14.13 -1.61 -8.38
N GLN A 381 13.58 -0.41 -8.55
CA GLN A 381 12.13 -0.16 -8.52
C GLN A 381 11.70 0.73 -9.67
N SER A 382 10.42 0.64 -10.01
CA SER A 382 9.75 1.62 -10.87
C SER A 382 8.44 2.00 -10.21
N THR A 383 8.13 3.29 -10.21
CA THR A 383 6.83 3.82 -9.83
C THR A 383 6.35 4.79 -10.91
N ASN A 384 5.05 5.01 -11.00
CA ASN A 384 4.48 6.07 -11.81
C ASN A 384 4.02 7.18 -10.86
N GLU A 385 4.06 8.43 -11.30
CA GLU A 385 3.19 9.44 -10.69
C GLU A 385 1.76 8.91 -10.78
N SER A 386 1.03 8.97 -9.66
CA SER A 386 -0.32 8.44 -9.54
C SER A 386 -1.25 9.05 -10.61
N ASN A 387 -1.41 8.39 -11.75
CA ASN A 387 -2.35 8.79 -12.80
C ASN A 387 -3.78 8.36 -12.49
N SER A 388 -4.23 8.61 -11.27
CA SER A 388 -5.63 8.55 -10.86
C SER A 388 -5.94 9.79 -10.05
N ASN A 389 -5.88 10.97 -10.67
CA ASN A 389 -6.30 12.20 -9.99
C ASN A 389 -7.78 12.07 -9.66
N ASN A 390 -8.04 11.76 -8.39
CA ASN A 390 -9.35 11.74 -7.79
C ASN A 390 -10.06 13.09 -8.02
N TYR A 391 -9.32 14.19 -8.06
CA TYR A 391 -9.92 15.50 -8.26
C TYR A 391 -10.09 15.89 -9.72
N ARG A 392 -11.34 16.21 -10.09
CA ARG A 392 -11.66 16.90 -11.35
C ARG A 392 -12.55 18.10 -11.08
N TYR A 393 -12.39 19.14 -11.87
CA TYR A 393 -13.13 20.38 -11.68
C TYR A 393 -13.89 20.76 -12.94
N LEU A 394 -15.15 21.13 -12.81
CA LEU A 394 -15.93 21.75 -13.87
C LEU A 394 -16.30 23.16 -13.48
N THR A 395 -16.23 24.07 -14.45
CA THR A 395 -16.92 25.35 -14.37
C THR A 395 -17.64 25.67 -15.67
N TRP A 396 -18.80 26.31 -15.55
CA TRP A 396 -19.65 26.71 -16.66
C TRP A 396 -20.43 27.95 -16.29
N SER A 397 -20.99 28.61 -17.30
CA SER A 397 -21.90 29.73 -17.10
C SER A 397 -23.35 29.28 -17.31
N GLU A 398 -24.26 29.67 -16.42
CA GLU A 398 -25.68 29.28 -16.48
C GLU A 398 -26.60 30.46 -16.17
N GLY A 399 -27.74 30.55 -16.86
CA GLY A 399 -28.72 31.64 -16.73
C GLY A 399 -28.90 32.48 -17.99
N ASP A 400 -29.88 33.38 -17.94
CA ASP A 400 -30.24 34.27 -19.06
C ASP A 400 -29.20 35.40 -19.23
N GLU A 401 -29.29 36.20 -20.31
CA GLU A 401 -28.29 37.24 -20.61
C GLU A 401 -28.12 38.28 -19.49
N GLU A 402 -29.18 38.59 -18.75
CA GLU A 402 -29.16 39.57 -17.65
C GLU A 402 -28.82 38.93 -16.29
N ASP A 403 -29.03 37.62 -16.14
CA ASP A 403 -29.01 36.89 -14.87
C ASP A 403 -28.15 35.61 -14.97
N ARG A 404 -26.89 35.75 -15.38
CA ARG A 404 -25.95 34.63 -15.53
C ARG A 404 -25.06 34.45 -14.30
N PHE A 405 -24.71 33.20 -14.01
CA PHE A 405 -23.83 32.78 -12.92
C PHE A 405 -22.65 31.98 -13.45
N ILE A 406 -21.51 32.08 -12.78
CA ILE A 406 -20.44 31.10 -12.93
C ILE A 406 -20.63 30.04 -11.87
N LEU A 407 -20.86 28.80 -12.32
CA LEU A 407 -21.01 27.65 -11.45
C LEU A 407 -19.73 26.82 -11.44
N PHE A 408 -19.52 26.12 -10.33
CA PHE A 408 -18.39 25.23 -10.12
C PHE A 408 -18.86 23.93 -9.48
N ALA A 409 -18.33 22.80 -9.95
CA ALA A 409 -18.51 21.50 -9.32
C ALA A 409 -17.17 20.76 -9.30
N ARG A 410 -16.95 19.95 -8.27
CA ARG A 410 -15.74 19.14 -8.11
C ARG A 410 -16.07 17.67 -7.98
N SER A 411 -15.20 16.83 -8.49
CA SER A 411 -15.16 15.39 -8.29
C SER A 411 -14.02 15.04 -7.35
N MET A 412 -14.14 13.95 -6.61
CA MET A 412 -13.09 13.35 -5.77
C MET A 412 -12.80 11.90 -6.13
N ASP A 413 -13.33 11.42 -7.25
CA ASP A 413 -13.32 10.02 -7.68
C ASP A 413 -12.92 9.88 -9.16
N GLY A 414 -12.17 10.84 -9.68
CA GLY A 414 -11.68 10.78 -11.05
C GLY A 414 -12.75 11.09 -12.09
N GLY A 415 -13.76 11.86 -11.72
CA GLY A 415 -14.83 12.34 -12.59
C GLY A 415 -16.05 11.45 -12.66
N ASN A 416 -16.16 10.43 -11.80
CA ASN A 416 -17.31 9.53 -11.76
C ASN A 416 -18.53 10.26 -11.18
N THR A 417 -18.34 11.01 -10.08
CA THR A 417 -19.36 11.87 -9.49
C THR A 417 -18.87 13.30 -9.33
N PHE A 418 -19.83 14.24 -9.26
CA PHE A 418 -19.57 15.66 -9.03
C PHE A 418 -20.43 16.19 -7.89
N SER A 419 -19.82 17.04 -7.06
CA SER A 419 -20.51 17.79 -6.02
C SER A 419 -21.65 18.62 -6.59
N SER A 420 -22.63 18.94 -5.74
CA SER A 420 -23.63 19.96 -6.06
C SER A 420 -22.95 21.26 -6.53
N PRO A 421 -23.44 21.91 -7.61
CA PRO A 421 -22.84 23.13 -8.11
C PRO A 421 -22.89 24.27 -7.08
N ILE A 422 -21.79 25.01 -6.95
CA ILE A 422 -21.72 26.26 -6.18
C ILE A 422 -21.60 27.46 -7.11
N SER A 423 -22.22 28.59 -6.75
CA SER A 423 -22.08 29.85 -7.49
C SER A 423 -20.82 30.60 -7.04
N LEU A 424 -19.92 30.86 -7.99
CA LEU A 424 -18.70 31.63 -7.75
C LEU A 424 -18.92 33.14 -7.83
N THR A 425 -19.97 33.60 -8.51
CA THR A 425 -20.30 35.02 -8.66
C THR A 425 -21.28 35.53 -7.60
N GLY A 426 -21.74 34.66 -6.70
CA GLY A 426 -22.71 34.98 -5.65
C GLY A 426 -24.11 35.27 -6.20
N ASN A 427 -24.89 36.08 -5.47
CA ASN A 427 -26.27 36.45 -5.81
C ASN A 427 -26.38 37.72 -6.68
N VAL A 428 -25.28 38.16 -7.27
CA VAL A 428 -25.23 39.46 -7.96
C VAL A 428 -25.47 39.24 -9.45
N HIS A 429 -26.58 39.77 -9.93
CA HIS A 429 -26.99 39.73 -11.33
C HIS A 429 -25.96 40.51 -12.16
N SER A 430 -25.10 39.79 -12.89
CA SER A 430 -24.05 40.41 -13.69
C SER A 430 -23.77 39.58 -14.93
N THR A 431 -23.45 40.25 -16.03
CA THR A 431 -23.12 39.57 -17.29
C THR A 431 -21.75 38.91 -17.14
N VAL A 432 -21.71 37.60 -16.91
CA VAL A 432 -20.48 36.81 -16.71
C VAL A 432 -20.33 35.72 -17.76
N PHE A 433 -19.14 35.49 -18.26
CA PHE A 433 -18.90 34.62 -19.40
C PHE A 433 -17.56 33.89 -19.30
N ASN A 434 -17.42 32.85 -20.13
CA ASN A 434 -16.15 32.23 -20.46
C ASN A 434 -15.32 31.79 -19.23
N PRO A 435 -15.90 31.07 -18.26
CA PRO A 435 -15.11 30.61 -17.14
C PRO A 435 -14.01 29.63 -17.60
N LYS A 436 -12.91 29.62 -16.87
CA LYS A 436 -11.82 28.65 -16.95
C LYS A 436 -11.41 28.24 -15.56
N VAL A 437 -11.05 26.99 -15.40
CA VAL A 437 -10.52 26.43 -14.16
C VAL A 437 -9.17 25.79 -14.42
N SER A 438 -8.23 25.97 -13.48
CA SER A 438 -6.98 25.22 -13.42
C SER A 438 -6.60 24.97 -11.95
N SER A 439 -5.84 23.93 -11.69
CA SER A 439 -5.53 23.44 -10.35
C SER A 439 -4.13 22.85 -10.27
N SER A 440 -3.51 22.93 -9.09
CA SER A 440 -2.31 22.19 -8.72
C SER A 440 -2.35 21.94 -7.22
N GLY A 441 -2.22 20.66 -6.83
CA GLY A 441 -2.42 20.20 -5.47
C GLY A 441 -3.78 20.62 -4.92
N ASN A 442 -3.77 21.19 -3.71
CA ASN A 442 -5.00 21.67 -3.06
C ASN A 442 -5.53 23.00 -3.58
N ASN A 443 -4.82 23.68 -4.48
CA ASN A 443 -5.21 24.99 -4.98
C ASN A 443 -6.03 24.88 -6.26
N VAL A 444 -7.17 25.58 -6.29
CA VAL A 444 -8.04 25.67 -7.48
C VAL A 444 -8.29 27.13 -7.82
N TYR A 445 -8.06 27.49 -9.08
CA TYR A 445 -8.23 28.85 -9.58
C TYR A 445 -9.29 28.84 -10.65
N VAL A 446 -10.30 29.69 -10.50
CA VAL A 446 -11.35 29.88 -11.50
C VAL A 446 -11.33 31.33 -11.96
N VAL A 447 -11.08 31.55 -13.24
CA VAL A 447 -11.15 32.87 -13.88
C VAL A 447 -12.37 32.98 -14.77
N TRP A 448 -12.95 34.16 -14.88
CA TRP A 448 -14.06 34.42 -15.79
C TRP A 448 -14.07 35.87 -16.25
N GLN A 449 -14.77 36.12 -17.35
CA GLN A 449 -15.10 37.46 -17.81
C GLN A 449 -16.35 37.95 -17.09
N GLY A 450 -16.38 39.19 -16.61
CA GLY A 450 -17.56 39.77 -15.97
C GLY A 450 -17.63 41.28 -16.10
N GLN A 451 -18.76 41.88 -15.74
CA GLN A 451 -18.88 43.35 -15.73
C GLN A 451 -18.36 43.93 -14.41
N SER A 452 -17.44 44.90 -14.49
CA SER A 452 -16.96 45.62 -13.30
C SER A 452 -17.84 46.80 -12.92
N LYS A 453 -17.59 47.36 -11.73
CA LYS A 453 -18.29 48.54 -11.22
C LYS A 453 -18.19 49.76 -12.14
N SER A 454 -17.17 49.79 -12.99
CA SER A 454 -16.95 50.86 -13.98
C SER A 454 -17.83 50.71 -15.23
N GLY A 455 -18.53 49.58 -15.39
CA GLY A 455 -19.39 49.25 -16.51
C GLY A 455 -18.71 48.47 -17.64
N ASN A 456 -17.38 48.37 -17.60
CA ASN A 456 -16.59 47.61 -18.57
C ASN A 456 -16.56 46.11 -18.25
N GLN A 457 -16.16 45.30 -19.24
CA GLN A 457 -15.88 43.88 -19.03
C GLN A 457 -14.46 43.73 -18.50
N ASP A 458 -14.29 42.96 -17.42
CA ASP A 458 -13.02 42.70 -16.75
C ASP A 458 -12.85 41.19 -16.52
N ILE A 459 -11.61 40.76 -16.24
CA ILE A 459 -11.30 39.39 -15.84
C ILE A 459 -11.27 39.30 -14.32
N PHE A 460 -12.09 38.40 -13.79
CA PHE A 460 -12.18 38.12 -12.36
C PHE A 460 -11.60 36.75 -12.04
N LEU A 461 -11.16 36.59 -10.80
CA LEU A 461 -10.58 35.36 -10.26
C LEU A 461 -11.20 35.02 -8.91
N ARG A 462 -11.35 33.72 -8.65
CA ARG A 462 -11.49 33.17 -7.30
C ARG A 462 -10.50 32.02 -7.09
N LYS A 463 -9.99 31.94 -5.86
CA LYS A 463 -9.06 30.91 -5.41
C LYS A 463 -9.69 30.05 -4.31
N SER A 464 -9.42 28.76 -4.39
CA SER A 464 -9.58 27.78 -3.32
C SER A 464 -8.22 27.22 -2.93
N SER A 465 -8.05 26.86 -1.67
CA SER A 465 -6.87 26.15 -1.14
C SER A 465 -7.26 24.84 -0.45
N ASP A 466 -8.47 24.34 -0.73
CA ASP A 466 -9.08 23.17 -0.09
C ASP A 466 -9.78 22.27 -1.14
N TYR A 467 -9.12 22.09 -2.30
CA TYR A 467 -9.60 21.26 -3.41
C TYR A 467 -10.97 21.68 -3.95
N GLY A 468 -11.25 22.99 -3.96
CA GLY A 468 -12.52 23.55 -4.42
C GLY A 468 -13.69 23.35 -3.45
N SER A 469 -13.44 22.98 -2.19
CA SER A 469 -14.51 22.89 -1.18
C SER A 469 -15.09 24.27 -0.87
N THR A 470 -14.21 25.28 -0.74
CA THR A 470 -14.57 26.66 -0.50
C THR A 470 -13.72 27.60 -1.37
N PHE A 471 -14.22 28.81 -1.62
CA PHE A 471 -13.52 29.84 -2.40
C PHE A 471 -13.45 31.16 -1.63
N GLY A 472 -12.32 31.84 -1.75
CA GLY A 472 -12.10 33.18 -1.21
C GLY A 472 -12.90 34.27 -1.92
N ASP A 473 -12.54 35.53 -1.65
CA ASP A 473 -13.19 36.69 -2.26
C ASP A 473 -12.91 36.80 -3.76
N ILE A 474 -13.76 37.56 -4.47
CA ILE A 474 -13.58 37.84 -5.89
C ILE A 474 -12.48 38.90 -6.08
N GLU A 475 -11.47 38.57 -6.86
CA GLU A 475 -10.39 39.48 -7.29
C GLU A 475 -10.62 39.95 -8.74
N ASN A 476 -10.33 41.22 -9.05
CA ASN A 476 -10.37 41.75 -10.43
C ASN A 476 -8.93 41.91 -10.96
N LEU A 477 -8.54 41.05 -11.90
CA LEU A 477 -7.18 40.96 -12.44
C LEU A 477 -6.87 42.01 -13.51
N SER A 478 -7.81 42.31 -14.41
CA SER A 478 -7.57 43.25 -15.52
C SER A 478 -7.73 44.70 -15.06
N ASN A 479 -8.82 45.00 -14.36
CA ASN A 479 -9.21 46.31 -13.85
C ASN A 479 -8.89 47.46 -14.83
N ASP A 480 -9.37 47.34 -16.06
CA ASP A 480 -8.97 48.20 -17.17
C ASP A 480 -10.13 49.07 -17.71
N PRO A 481 -9.84 50.24 -18.32
CA PRO A 481 -10.88 51.13 -18.86
C PRO A 481 -11.43 50.66 -20.22
N GLY A 482 -10.88 49.60 -20.82
CA GLY A 482 -11.40 48.91 -21.99
C GLY A 482 -12.21 47.68 -21.58
N GLY A 483 -12.64 46.89 -22.57
CA GLY A 483 -13.25 45.58 -22.31
C GLY A 483 -12.22 44.47 -22.40
N SER A 484 -12.17 43.64 -21.37
CA SER A 484 -11.40 42.40 -21.29
C SER A 484 -12.31 41.16 -21.41
N GLY A 485 -11.82 40.10 -22.04
CA GLY A 485 -12.59 38.88 -22.24
C GLY A 485 -11.74 37.69 -22.68
N ASN A 486 -12.39 36.55 -22.85
CA ASN A 486 -11.77 35.28 -23.25
C ASN A 486 -10.53 34.92 -22.40
N PRO A 487 -10.67 34.79 -21.07
CA PRO A 487 -9.53 34.46 -20.23
C PRO A 487 -9.11 33.00 -20.40
N GLU A 488 -7.83 32.74 -20.15
CA GLU A 488 -7.22 31.43 -19.96
C GLU A 488 -6.40 31.45 -18.67
N VAL A 489 -6.38 30.32 -17.96
CA VAL A 489 -5.61 30.14 -16.72
C VAL A 489 -4.86 28.81 -16.77
N ALA A 490 -3.62 28.82 -16.29
CA ALA A 490 -2.85 27.61 -16.01
C ALA A 490 -2.17 27.76 -14.65
N VAL A 491 -2.20 26.70 -13.87
CA VAL A 491 -1.48 26.59 -12.61
C VAL A 491 -0.37 25.59 -12.82
N VAL A 492 0.86 26.01 -12.53
CA VAL A 492 2.06 25.18 -12.60
C VAL A 492 2.70 25.27 -11.24
N GLY A 493 2.46 24.26 -10.42
CA GLY A 493 2.84 24.30 -9.03
C GLY A 493 2.23 25.43 -8.24
N ASN A 494 3.09 26.19 -7.59
CA ASN A 494 2.68 27.40 -6.87
C ASN A 494 2.44 28.60 -7.78
N SER A 495 2.84 28.54 -9.06
CA SER A 495 2.68 29.66 -9.98
C SER A 495 1.34 29.60 -10.71
N THR A 496 0.68 30.75 -10.84
CA THR A 496 -0.58 30.88 -11.57
C THR A 496 -0.44 31.89 -12.69
N HIS A 497 -0.77 31.45 -13.89
CA HIS A 497 -0.60 32.18 -15.15
C HIS A 497 -1.98 32.49 -15.70
N VAL A 498 -2.27 33.76 -15.97
CA VAL A 498 -3.56 34.19 -16.52
C VAL A 498 -3.33 35.05 -17.74
N SER A 499 -4.02 34.76 -18.85
CA SER A 499 -3.98 35.57 -20.06
C SER A 499 -5.39 35.87 -20.56
N TRP A 500 -5.56 36.99 -21.25
CA TRP A 500 -6.86 37.40 -21.78
C TRP A 500 -6.72 38.33 -22.99
N GLU A 501 -7.82 38.48 -23.70
CA GLU A 501 -7.98 39.50 -24.74
C GLU A 501 -8.42 40.82 -24.09
N GLY A 502 -7.74 41.92 -24.41
CA GLY A 502 -8.13 43.26 -23.96
C GLY A 502 -8.29 44.23 -25.12
N THR A 503 -9.34 45.04 -25.06
CA THR A 503 -9.65 46.05 -26.07
C THR A 503 -9.08 47.41 -25.67
N THR A 504 -8.40 48.05 -26.62
CA THR A 504 -8.06 49.47 -26.54
C THR A 504 -8.73 50.19 -27.72
N PRO A 505 -8.98 51.51 -27.66
CA PRO A 505 -9.57 52.22 -28.79
C PRO A 505 -8.74 52.02 -30.07
N GLY A 506 -9.25 51.20 -31.00
CA GLY A 506 -8.65 50.92 -32.30
C GLY A 506 -7.83 49.65 -32.44
N ASN A 507 -7.62 48.83 -31.39
CA ASN A 507 -6.97 47.52 -31.51
C ASN A 507 -7.24 46.55 -30.33
N ASN A 508 -7.11 45.24 -30.58
CA ASN A 508 -7.18 44.18 -29.56
C ASN A 508 -5.78 43.60 -29.29
N PHE A 509 -5.47 43.39 -28.01
CA PHE A 509 -4.18 42.88 -27.55
C PHE A 509 -4.37 41.66 -26.65
N ILE A 510 -3.32 40.85 -26.51
CA ILE A 510 -3.23 39.84 -25.46
C ILE A 510 -2.54 40.46 -24.26
N PHE A 511 -3.17 40.32 -23.10
CA PHE A 511 -2.62 40.67 -21.80
C PHE A 511 -2.32 39.39 -21.02
N TYR A 512 -1.37 39.51 -20.11
CA TYR A 512 -0.89 38.41 -19.28
C TYR A 512 -0.52 38.94 -17.89
N THR A 513 -0.85 38.17 -16.86
CA THR A 513 -0.30 38.34 -15.52
C THR A 513 0.07 36.98 -14.93
N LYS A 514 0.91 37.01 -13.91
CA LYS A 514 1.29 35.84 -13.14
C LYS A 514 1.34 36.14 -11.65
N SER A 515 1.19 35.09 -10.87
CA SER A 515 1.54 35.06 -9.46
C SER A 515 2.50 33.90 -9.24
N ASN A 516 3.56 34.10 -8.45
CA ASN A 516 4.55 33.05 -8.21
C ASN A 516 4.13 32.09 -7.06
N ASP A 517 3.15 32.49 -6.26
CA ASP A 517 2.59 31.72 -5.14
C ASP A 517 1.05 31.69 -5.14
N GLY A 518 0.46 32.22 -6.21
CA GLY A 518 -0.97 32.37 -6.40
C GLY A 518 -1.66 33.25 -5.36
N SER A 519 -0.93 34.12 -4.65
CA SER A 519 -1.49 35.07 -3.68
C SER A 519 -1.60 36.47 -4.27
N ASP A 520 -0.49 37.06 -4.70
CA ASP A 520 -0.43 38.38 -5.31
C ASP A 520 -0.10 38.25 -6.80
N PHE A 521 -0.95 38.81 -7.67
CA PHE A 521 -0.69 38.89 -9.10
C PHE A 521 0.15 40.11 -9.45
N GLU A 522 1.09 39.91 -10.38
CA GLU A 522 1.84 40.99 -10.99
C GLU A 522 0.90 41.96 -11.74
N SER A 523 1.38 43.17 -12.02
CA SER A 523 0.59 44.10 -12.84
C SER A 523 0.44 43.54 -14.25
N PRO A 524 -0.77 43.57 -14.86
CA PRO A 524 -1.00 43.08 -16.20
C PRO A 524 0.01 43.63 -17.22
N GLN A 525 0.65 42.73 -17.95
CA GLN A 525 1.60 43.04 -19.01
C GLN A 525 0.93 42.84 -20.37
N LYS A 526 1.23 43.72 -21.33
CA LYS A 526 0.79 43.54 -22.71
C LYS A 526 1.77 42.61 -23.43
N LEU A 527 1.28 41.46 -23.87
CA LEU A 527 2.07 40.40 -24.52
C LEU A 527 2.14 40.60 -26.04
N SER A 528 1.02 40.91 -26.69
CA SER A 528 1.00 41.06 -28.16
C SER A 528 1.39 42.47 -28.66
N THR A 529 1.92 42.54 -29.89
CA THR A 529 2.35 43.80 -30.54
C THR A 529 1.36 44.31 -31.58
N ASN A 530 1.41 45.61 -31.89
CA ASN A 530 0.36 46.37 -32.59
C ASN A 530 0.24 46.14 -34.11
N ASN A 531 0.89 45.11 -34.66
CA ASN A 531 0.69 44.74 -36.07
C ASN A 531 -0.41 43.69 -36.14
N GLY A 532 -1.68 44.11 -36.08
CA GLY A 532 -2.85 43.23 -36.18
C GLY A 532 -3.82 43.26 -35.01
N ILE A 533 -4.91 42.51 -35.17
CA ILE A 533 -5.90 42.21 -34.13
C ILE A 533 -5.50 40.87 -33.49
N SER A 534 -5.13 40.89 -32.21
CA SER A 534 -4.85 39.68 -31.44
C SER A 534 -6.08 39.18 -30.71
N TYR A 535 -6.36 37.87 -30.76
CA TYR A 535 -7.53 37.25 -30.13
C TYR A 535 -7.28 35.79 -29.79
N LYS A 536 -8.18 35.19 -28.98
CA LYS A 536 -8.12 33.78 -28.55
C LYS A 536 -6.75 33.38 -27.99
N PRO A 537 -6.37 33.90 -26.81
CA PRO A 537 -5.21 33.37 -26.12
C PRO A 537 -5.44 31.89 -25.77
N GLU A 538 -4.36 31.12 -25.71
CA GLU A 538 -4.28 29.75 -25.23
C GLU A 538 -3.00 29.62 -24.41
N ILE A 539 -3.11 29.14 -23.17
CA ILE A 539 -1.94 28.80 -22.34
C ILE A 539 -1.67 27.31 -22.48
N LYS A 540 -0.42 26.95 -22.80
CA LYS A 540 0.04 25.56 -22.88
C LYS A 540 1.19 25.34 -21.91
N VAL A 541 0.98 24.43 -20.99
CA VAL A 541 2.00 23.93 -20.07
C VAL A 541 2.68 22.75 -20.75
N LYS A 542 3.99 22.85 -20.99
CA LYS A 542 4.81 21.77 -21.51
C LYS A 542 5.55 21.13 -20.36
N HIS A 543 5.15 19.93 -20.02
CA HIS A 543 5.88 19.09 -19.08
C HIS A 543 7.19 18.62 -19.71
N ASN A 544 8.22 18.47 -18.87
CA ASN A 544 9.37 17.68 -19.27
C ASN A 544 8.95 16.21 -19.20
N ASP A 545 8.60 15.63 -20.34
CA ASP A 545 8.15 14.23 -20.45
C ASP A 545 9.27 13.19 -20.18
N GLY A 546 10.32 13.55 -19.45
CA GLY A 546 11.44 12.67 -19.13
C GLY A 546 11.16 11.82 -17.90
N ALA A 547 11.34 10.50 -17.99
CA ALA A 547 11.40 9.66 -16.80
C ALA A 547 12.51 10.18 -15.86
N ASP A 548 12.18 10.43 -14.60
CA ASP A 548 13.17 10.81 -13.58
C ASP A 548 13.64 9.58 -12.82
N SER A 549 14.79 9.66 -12.14
CA SER A 549 15.29 8.54 -11.35
C SER A 549 16.26 8.97 -10.27
N PHE A 550 16.31 8.20 -9.19
CA PHE A 550 17.28 8.37 -8.11
C PHE A 550 17.88 7.03 -7.71
N THR A 551 19.02 7.04 -7.03
CA THR A 551 19.69 5.79 -6.62
C THR A 551 19.91 5.74 -5.11
N TYR A 552 19.93 4.52 -4.56
CA TYR A 552 20.12 4.27 -3.14
C TYR A 552 20.94 2.98 -2.92
N LYS A 553 21.44 2.82 -1.70
CA LYS A 553 22.07 1.59 -1.19
C LYS A 553 21.55 1.29 0.22
N VAL A 554 21.84 0.09 0.72
CA VAL A 554 21.60 -0.30 2.11
C VAL A 554 22.91 -0.74 2.79
N THR A 555 22.99 -0.55 4.09
CA THR A 555 24.13 -0.93 4.93
C THR A 555 23.62 -1.68 6.14
N ASP A 556 24.25 -2.78 6.49
CA ASP A 556 23.96 -3.52 7.72
C ASP A 556 24.61 -2.85 8.95
N ASP A 557 24.21 -3.28 10.15
CA ASP A 557 24.76 -2.77 11.42
C ASP A 557 26.25 -3.16 11.64
N ASN A 558 26.77 -4.10 10.85
CA ASN A 558 28.17 -4.53 10.85
C ASN A 558 29.04 -3.72 9.85
N GLY A 559 28.42 -2.83 9.07
CA GLY A 559 29.05 -1.89 8.16
C GLY A 559 29.29 -2.41 6.74
N ALA A 560 28.74 -3.55 6.31
CA ALA A 560 28.82 -3.96 4.92
C ALA A 560 27.74 -3.28 4.06
N GLU A 561 28.10 -2.93 2.83
CA GLU A 561 27.28 -2.12 1.93
C GLU A 561 26.77 -2.95 0.75
N SER A 562 25.51 -2.73 0.36
CA SER A 562 24.89 -3.36 -0.80
C SER A 562 25.38 -2.84 -2.15
N ASN A 563 24.89 -3.46 -3.22
CA ASN A 563 24.85 -2.84 -4.54
C ASN A 563 24.05 -1.52 -4.53
N ILE A 564 24.28 -0.67 -5.52
CA ILE A 564 23.47 0.53 -5.76
C ILE A 564 22.23 0.12 -6.58
N ALA A 565 21.05 0.45 -6.09
CA ALA A 565 19.77 0.26 -6.75
C ALA A 565 19.22 1.58 -7.30
N THR A 566 18.44 1.50 -8.38
CA THR A 566 17.79 2.65 -9.04
C THR A 566 16.28 2.58 -8.86
N VAL A 567 15.68 3.72 -8.51
CA VAL A 567 14.23 3.93 -8.56
C VAL A 567 13.92 4.79 -9.76
N ASN A 568 13.18 4.25 -10.73
CA ASN A 568 12.66 5.00 -11.87
C ASN A 568 11.28 5.57 -11.52
N VAL A 569 11.07 6.85 -11.77
CA VAL A 569 9.80 7.55 -11.61
C VAL A 569 9.29 7.93 -13.01
N ASN A 570 8.26 7.23 -13.47
CA ASN A 570 7.66 7.52 -14.78
C ASN A 570 6.61 8.63 -14.62
N ILE A 571 6.88 9.77 -15.25
CA ILE A 571 5.95 10.89 -15.37
C ILE A 571 5.01 10.58 -16.54
N GLY A 572 3.79 10.14 -16.24
CA GLY A 572 2.82 9.78 -17.28
C GLY A 572 2.24 11.02 -17.94
N THR A 573 2.15 11.03 -19.28
CA THR A 573 1.59 12.16 -20.05
C THR A 573 0.10 12.39 -19.72
N VAL A 574 -0.21 13.22 -18.72
CA VAL A 574 -1.57 13.71 -18.45
C VAL A 574 -1.65 15.18 -18.83
N ASN A 575 -1.48 15.48 -20.11
CA ASN A 575 -1.85 16.81 -20.61
C ASN A 575 -2.26 16.84 -22.09
N GLN A 576 -2.97 15.79 -22.54
CA GLN A 576 -3.64 15.80 -23.85
C GLN A 576 -5.13 16.07 -23.62
N PHE A 577 -5.49 17.36 -23.65
CA PHE A 577 -6.87 17.84 -23.64
C PHE A 577 -7.74 17.11 -24.70
N PRO A 578 -8.86 16.46 -24.31
CA PRO A 578 -9.96 16.21 -25.22
C PRO A 578 -10.80 17.48 -25.35
N ASP A 579 -11.19 17.79 -26.58
CA ASP A 579 -11.87 19.01 -27.03
C ASP A 579 -13.05 19.50 -26.16
N LYS A 580 -13.19 20.83 -26.15
CA LYS A 580 -14.31 21.63 -25.64
C LYS A 580 -15.67 20.95 -25.84
N VAL A 581 -16.28 20.49 -24.75
CA VAL A 581 -17.73 20.18 -24.71
C VAL A 581 -18.45 21.41 -24.14
N ASP A 582 -19.11 22.14 -25.04
CA ASP A 582 -20.23 23.05 -24.77
C ASP A 582 -20.11 23.99 -23.55
N GLY A 583 -19.14 24.91 -23.58
CA GLY A 583 -19.02 26.00 -22.59
C GLY A 583 -18.57 25.59 -21.18
N LYS A 584 -18.26 24.31 -20.95
CA LYS A 584 -17.70 23.81 -19.70
C LYS A 584 -16.18 23.68 -19.82
N SER A 585 -15.44 24.21 -18.86
CA SER A 585 -13.99 23.96 -18.75
C SER A 585 -13.70 22.94 -17.67
N VAL A 586 -12.76 22.04 -17.97
CA VAL A 586 -12.33 20.95 -17.08
C VAL A 586 -10.87 21.14 -16.71
N SER A 587 -10.51 20.92 -15.44
CA SER A 587 -9.11 20.82 -14.98
C SER A 587 -8.83 19.44 -14.41
N ILE A 588 -7.61 18.95 -14.63
CA ILE A 588 -7.03 17.71 -14.12
C ILE A 588 -5.67 18.09 -13.52
N ASP A 589 -5.39 17.64 -12.30
CA ASP A 589 -4.10 17.89 -11.61
C ASP A 589 -2.96 17.07 -12.27
N SER A 590 -1.70 17.48 -12.11
CA SER A 590 -0.54 16.73 -12.60
C SER A 590 0.66 16.84 -11.64
N SER A 591 0.41 17.10 -10.35
CA SER A 591 1.46 17.43 -9.36
C SER A 591 1.56 16.46 -8.18
N ASP A 592 1.04 15.23 -8.33
CA ASP A 592 0.95 14.28 -7.21
C ASP A 592 2.33 13.80 -6.74
N LYS A 593 2.62 14.06 -5.46
CA LYS A 593 3.75 13.45 -4.75
C LYS A 593 3.59 11.94 -4.75
N THR A 594 4.69 11.23 -4.84
CA THR A 594 4.70 9.76 -4.83
C THR A 594 5.47 9.26 -3.61
N ASP A 595 4.77 8.59 -2.69
CA ASP A 595 5.41 7.91 -1.57
C ASP A 595 6.01 6.59 -2.04
N ILE A 596 7.28 6.36 -1.68
CA ILE A 596 8.09 5.24 -2.15
C ILE A 596 8.67 4.53 -0.93
N LYS A 597 8.46 3.21 -0.87
CA LYS A 597 9.14 2.32 0.07
C LYS A 597 10.29 1.62 -0.64
N LEU A 598 11.52 1.94 -0.24
CA LEU A 598 12.75 1.31 -0.74
C LEU A 598 12.83 -0.16 -0.29
N LYS A 599 13.53 -0.98 -1.08
CA LYS A 599 13.62 -2.43 -0.87
C LYS A 599 15.07 -2.87 -0.63
N GLY A 600 15.32 -3.45 0.54
CA GLY A 600 16.57 -4.14 0.85
C GLY A 600 16.32 -5.43 1.63
N ILE A 601 17.18 -6.42 1.44
CA ILE A 601 17.18 -7.69 2.17
C ILE A 601 18.59 -7.94 2.71
N ASP A 602 18.66 -8.53 3.89
CA ASP A 602 19.89 -9.01 4.51
C ASP A 602 19.68 -10.49 4.89
N ASP A 603 20.53 -11.37 4.38
CA ASP A 603 20.39 -12.82 4.58
C ASP A 603 20.76 -13.23 6.01
N ASP A 604 21.63 -12.46 6.66
CA ASP A 604 22.04 -12.66 8.06
C ASP A 604 20.99 -12.11 9.05
N LYS A 605 19.96 -11.42 8.51
CA LYS A 605 18.84 -10.78 9.22
C LYS A 605 19.29 -9.66 10.17
N ASP A 606 20.43 -9.06 9.88
CA ASP A 606 20.86 -7.86 10.57
C ASP A 606 19.94 -6.68 10.22
N PRO A 607 19.73 -5.74 11.16
CA PRO A 607 19.03 -4.50 10.84
C PRO A 607 19.75 -3.76 9.71
N ILE A 608 18.99 -3.29 8.72
CA ILE A 608 19.52 -2.54 7.58
C ILE A 608 19.14 -1.06 7.65
N ARG A 609 20.03 -0.22 7.12
CA ARG A 609 19.84 1.21 7.00
C ARG A 609 19.99 1.67 5.55
N TYR A 610 19.06 2.48 5.07
CA TYR A 610 19.01 3.00 3.71
C TYR A 610 19.82 4.30 3.60
N GLU A 611 20.45 4.49 2.45
CA GLU A 611 21.16 5.73 2.09
C GLU A 611 20.86 6.11 0.63
N ILE A 612 20.45 7.36 0.41
CA ILE A 612 20.31 7.91 -0.94
C ILE A 612 21.70 8.23 -1.50
N VAL A 613 22.03 7.62 -2.63
CA VAL A 613 23.33 7.75 -3.30
C VAL A 613 23.32 8.88 -4.33
N SER A 614 22.23 9.02 -5.09
CA SER A 614 22.05 10.13 -6.02
C SER A 614 20.61 10.64 -5.97
N ALA A 615 20.46 11.96 -5.95
CA ALA A 615 19.16 12.62 -6.04
C ALA A 615 18.56 12.53 -7.47
N PRO A 616 17.23 12.70 -7.60
CA PRO A 616 16.57 12.88 -8.88
C PRO A 616 17.06 14.11 -9.64
N SER A 617 16.86 14.11 -10.96
CA SER A 617 17.30 15.17 -11.87
C SER A 617 16.25 16.24 -12.14
N ASP A 618 14.97 15.88 -12.07
CA ASP A 618 13.81 16.74 -12.35
C ASP A 618 12.75 16.64 -11.24
N GLY A 619 13.18 16.24 -10.04
CA GLY A 619 12.34 16.11 -8.86
C GLY A 619 13.14 16.34 -7.59
N SER A 620 12.49 16.23 -6.44
CA SER A 620 13.15 16.27 -5.13
C SER A 620 12.64 15.16 -4.23
N LEU A 621 13.51 14.68 -3.33
CA LEU A 621 13.15 13.70 -2.32
C LEU A 621 12.90 14.42 -0.99
N LYS A 622 11.76 14.11 -0.36
CA LYS A 622 11.38 14.59 0.97
C LYS A 622 11.08 13.41 1.90
N ASP A 623 11.04 13.69 3.19
CA ASP A 623 10.58 12.76 4.22
C ASP A 623 11.29 11.39 4.20
N PHE A 624 12.58 11.40 3.83
CA PHE A 624 13.40 10.20 3.81
C PHE A 624 13.68 9.70 5.23
N ASP A 625 13.22 8.49 5.54
CA ASP A 625 13.55 7.77 6.75
C ASP A 625 14.56 6.64 6.44
N PRO A 626 15.82 6.75 6.91
CA PRO A 626 16.85 5.75 6.62
C PRO A 626 16.62 4.41 7.34
N ASN A 627 15.79 4.33 8.37
CA ASN A 627 15.56 3.06 9.09
C ASN A 627 14.46 2.24 8.43
N THR A 628 13.45 2.91 7.91
CA THR A 628 12.31 2.25 7.26
C THR A 628 12.45 2.25 5.74
N GLY A 629 13.30 3.10 5.15
CA GLY A 629 13.43 3.24 3.71
C GLY A 629 12.21 3.90 3.06
N THR A 630 11.40 4.65 3.79
CA THR A 630 10.33 5.47 3.19
C THR A 630 10.90 6.78 2.66
N VAL A 631 10.45 7.22 1.49
CA VAL A 631 10.83 8.51 0.89
C VAL A 631 9.70 9.01 0.00
N THR A 632 9.44 10.32 0.01
CA THR A 632 8.45 10.94 -0.87
C THR A 632 9.14 11.63 -2.03
N TYR A 633 8.85 11.21 -3.26
CA TYR A 633 9.23 11.92 -4.47
C TYR A 633 8.26 13.07 -4.73
N VAL A 634 8.81 14.25 -4.99
CA VAL A 634 8.07 15.47 -5.34
C VAL A 634 8.55 15.89 -6.74
N PRO A 635 7.68 15.83 -7.77
CA PRO A 635 8.02 16.27 -9.12
C PRO A 635 8.47 17.75 -9.14
N ASN A 636 9.45 18.12 -9.98
CA ASN A 636 9.86 19.51 -10.17
C ASN A 636 9.02 20.12 -11.29
N GLU A 637 8.21 21.11 -10.95
CA GLU A 637 7.24 21.73 -11.85
C GLU A 637 7.90 22.79 -12.76
N ASN A 638 9.11 22.55 -13.26
CA ASN A 638 9.78 23.42 -14.24
C ASN A 638 9.16 23.29 -15.64
N ASP A 639 7.83 23.17 -15.68
CA ASP A 639 7.07 23.08 -16.90
C ASP A 639 7.17 24.39 -17.64
N ARG A 640 7.41 24.33 -18.95
CA ARG A 640 7.44 25.50 -19.81
C ARG A 640 6.01 25.97 -20.12
N VAL A 641 5.66 27.19 -19.74
CA VAL A 641 4.43 27.88 -20.04
C VAL A 641 4.61 28.72 -21.29
N ASP A 642 3.93 28.31 -22.35
CA ASP A 642 3.80 29.06 -23.60
C ASP A 642 2.39 29.67 -23.68
N VAL A 643 2.31 30.98 -23.92
CA VAL A 643 1.06 31.65 -24.28
C VAL A 643 1.02 31.84 -25.79
N SER A 644 -0.02 31.33 -26.43
CA SER A 644 -0.23 31.45 -27.88
C SER A 644 -1.52 32.18 -28.20
N TRP A 645 -1.58 32.84 -29.36
CA TRP A 645 -2.77 33.58 -29.77
C TRP A 645 -2.85 33.72 -31.28
N HIS A 646 -4.06 33.95 -31.78
CA HIS A 646 -4.29 34.32 -33.17
C HIS A 646 -4.00 35.79 -33.39
N ASN A 647 -3.31 36.13 -34.48
CA ASN A 647 -3.03 37.49 -34.90
C ASN A 647 -3.44 37.69 -36.35
N TYR A 648 -4.50 38.48 -36.55
CA TYR A 648 -5.03 38.80 -37.87
C TYR A 648 -4.42 40.08 -38.42
N VAL A 649 -3.67 39.96 -39.52
CA VAL A 649 -2.94 41.04 -40.17
C VAL A 649 -3.11 40.97 -41.69
N ASN A 650 -3.56 42.06 -42.31
CA ASN A 650 -3.63 42.19 -43.78
C ASN A 650 -4.35 41.02 -44.49
N GLY A 651 -5.43 40.49 -43.90
CA GLY A 651 -6.19 39.39 -44.49
C GLY A 651 -5.70 37.98 -44.14
N HIS A 652 -4.63 37.86 -43.35
CA HIS A 652 -4.04 36.59 -42.95
C HIS A 652 -4.07 36.42 -41.44
N ASP A 653 -4.47 35.23 -40.99
CA ASP A 653 -4.42 34.82 -39.59
C ASP A 653 -3.16 33.98 -39.34
N LYS A 654 -2.46 34.22 -38.22
CA LYS A 654 -1.27 33.49 -37.79
C LYS A 654 -1.32 33.23 -36.29
N ILE A 655 -0.87 32.06 -35.87
CA ILE A 655 -0.66 31.77 -34.46
C ILE A 655 0.73 32.26 -34.06
N LEU A 656 0.79 33.12 -33.05
CA LEU A 656 2.02 33.55 -32.39
C LEU A 656 2.13 32.84 -31.05
N THR A 657 3.34 32.69 -30.52
CA THR A 657 3.60 32.00 -29.25
C THR A 657 4.77 32.68 -28.53
N GLU A 658 4.60 32.90 -27.24
CA GLU A 658 5.60 33.51 -26.36
C GLU A 658 5.77 32.64 -25.12
N ASN A 659 7.01 32.38 -24.73
CA ASN A 659 7.33 31.71 -23.47
C ASN A 659 7.29 32.75 -22.34
N VAL A 660 6.64 32.40 -21.24
CA VAL A 660 6.42 33.31 -20.10
C VAL A 660 7.11 32.84 -18.81
N ASP A 661 7.97 31.83 -18.87
CA ASP A 661 8.66 31.27 -17.70
C ASP A 661 10.06 31.78 -17.46
N ASN A 662 10.29 32.09 -16.19
CA ASN A 662 11.52 32.59 -15.59
C ASN A 662 12.09 33.87 -16.19
N GLY A 663 12.62 34.71 -15.31
CA GLY A 663 13.25 36.01 -15.60
C GLY A 663 14.47 36.01 -16.53
N ASP A 664 14.62 35.03 -17.42
CA ASP A 664 15.49 35.16 -18.57
C ASP A 664 14.86 36.16 -19.54
N LYS A 665 15.43 37.36 -19.47
CA LYS A 665 15.43 38.34 -20.54
C LYS A 665 15.81 37.64 -21.85
N VAL A 666 14.83 37.08 -22.55
CA VAL A 666 14.91 37.01 -24.01
C VAL A 666 14.77 38.45 -24.47
N SER A 667 15.94 39.07 -24.54
CA SER A 667 16.21 40.38 -25.08
C SER A 667 15.38 40.61 -26.33
N ASN A 668 14.34 41.44 -26.21
CA ASN A 668 13.93 42.40 -27.25
C ASN A 668 12.85 43.40 -26.82
N PHE A 669 12.38 43.39 -25.58
CA PHE A 669 11.63 44.53 -25.06
C PHE A 669 12.54 45.41 -24.20
N GLU A 670 12.82 46.61 -24.71
CA GLU A 670 13.34 47.70 -23.89
C GLU A 670 12.51 47.78 -22.61
N GLN A 671 13.17 47.66 -21.46
CA GLN A 671 12.61 48.01 -20.16
C GLN A 671 12.25 49.51 -20.17
N ALA A 672 11.06 49.84 -20.66
CA ALA A 672 10.50 51.18 -20.60
C ALA A 672 8.98 51.08 -20.35
N ASN A 673 8.58 51.23 -19.08
CA ASN A 673 7.19 51.53 -18.68
C ASN A 673 6.10 50.53 -19.13
N ASN A 674 6.23 49.24 -18.79
CA ASN A 674 5.29 48.17 -19.19
C ASN A 674 4.04 47.98 -18.31
N ASP A 675 3.72 48.91 -17.41
CA ASP A 675 2.34 48.98 -16.89
C ASP A 675 1.58 49.95 -17.81
N PRO A 676 0.79 49.45 -18.78
CA PRO A 676 0.05 50.30 -19.73
C PRO A 676 -1.01 51.18 -19.04
N PHE A 677 -1.29 50.93 -17.75
CA PHE A 677 -2.31 51.61 -16.96
C PHE A 677 -1.73 52.50 -15.84
N LYS A 678 -0.40 52.51 -15.66
CA LYS A 678 0.30 53.25 -14.58
C LYS A 678 -0.01 54.74 -14.51
N SER A 679 -0.32 55.36 -15.64
CA SER A 679 -0.60 56.80 -15.73
C SER A 679 -2.04 57.19 -15.41
N ARG A 680 -2.93 56.21 -15.15
CA ARG A 680 -4.39 56.42 -15.04
C ARG A 680 -5.06 55.73 -13.83
N ARG A 681 -4.28 55.08 -12.96
CA ARG A 681 -4.74 54.62 -11.63
C ARG A 681 -4.76 55.75 -10.62
#